data_AF-A0A1E5E342-F1
#
_entry.id   AF-A0A1E5E342-F1
#
_cell.length_a   1.000
_cell.length_b   1.000
_cell.length_c   1.000
_cell.angle_alpha   90.00
_cell.angle_beta   90.00
_cell.angle_gamma   90.00
#
_symmetry.space_group_name_H-M   'P 1'
#
loop_
_entity.id
_entity.type
_entity.pdbx_description
1 polymer ?
#
loop_
_entity_poly.entity_id
_entity_poly.type
_entity_poly.pdbx_seq_one_letter_code
_entity_poly.pdbx_strand_id
1 'polypeptide(L)'
;MAKLKDLINEKNEVDRQTVLKKAFMPYSELIDVDGDEFNALIILLNLSLSKPECSNWLDSARAKGYLIDPKHIDIICNEIKWLHSHNLKFPDCRVKDQRIIAHPLLFDASFISSAYLSSSLGWSHNSAVYKHTVWLLSTFIWQGETWCLLDLIRQSDPLWLKLLKQFGLKAASLKLLQQAITCDLPEKPDFPSEIDRFSKQVRFPWGSDYLSITPVVSHAIQLEIEKLARDKSSGLNFTTLAFPNSASIGNLCASVGGNMKALHYPLGLNKDPKSTFSASRNKTGKWFDDYQLTNRKFCKVLSHLCGSESLHTAKKQQRARHFQLRIVRKQIALWLLPLIELRDHLTAENDVSQVSDDNSAITEFLHGDEFQIIKLLNPLNHLLQQTLQLNQYSSRYAYHPKLLIPLKQQLQWILDQLSKPSVPSDVTKTQEQYIHLSSLRVEDANAMSSPYLCGCLSLTALWGFIHHYQRQFNQSLSDSAVFQFQSVAIFYRNENIKSAAKLTEPSVLKAKRTISKVKRSTILPARTVNLEFDVVIKVQGQGCLSDYTKQLKASLPSSLGGGSLFQPNLHLKTNWIETYRSQTDLFYRIKSFPAFGTWLFPEEQQPISFTELTELLSNDGELIPVTNGFHFLEHPAERMNSLTDIHVYAENTTGVAKCVNAIDVRFSGRDHFFKQAFWKQENNEATILIQKDKN
;
A
#
# COMPACT_ATOMS: atom_id res chain seq x y z
N MET A 1 25.78 15.64 1.12
CA MET A 1 26.08 15.14 -0.24
C MET A 1 27.55 14.79 -0.31
N ALA A 2 27.89 13.62 -0.83
CA ALA A 2 29.27 13.16 -0.96
C ALA A 2 29.88 13.69 -2.28
N LYS A 3 31.14 14.14 -2.24
CA LYS A 3 31.91 14.50 -3.43
C LYS A 3 32.72 13.31 -3.93
N LEU A 4 32.84 13.17 -5.25
CA LEU A 4 33.63 12.10 -5.86
C LEU A 4 35.08 12.10 -5.38
N LYS A 5 35.67 13.29 -5.22
CA LYS A 5 37.03 13.48 -4.70
C LYS A 5 37.27 12.78 -3.36
N ASP A 6 36.30 12.85 -2.47
CA ASP A 6 36.41 12.28 -1.12
C ASP A 6 36.42 10.74 -1.19
N LEU A 7 35.63 10.17 -2.10
CA LEU A 7 35.58 8.72 -2.31
C LEU A 7 36.87 8.18 -2.96
N ILE A 8 37.49 8.95 -3.85
CA ILE A 8 38.76 8.57 -4.48
C ILE A 8 39.90 8.53 -3.46
N ASN A 9 39.86 9.42 -2.47
CA ASN A 9 40.87 9.54 -1.40
C ASN A 9 40.73 8.51 -0.27
N GLU A 10 39.76 7.59 -0.37
CA GLU A 10 39.58 6.51 0.61
C GLU A 10 40.84 5.62 0.69
N LYS A 11 41.33 5.38 1.91
CA LYS A 11 42.64 4.75 2.14
C LYS A 11 42.62 3.25 1.91
N ASN A 12 41.51 2.60 2.21
CA ASN A 12 41.34 1.16 1.97
C ASN A 12 40.93 0.93 0.51
N GLU A 13 41.78 0.24 -0.25
CA GLU A 13 41.54 -0.03 -1.66
C GLU A 13 40.27 -0.84 -1.90
N VAL A 14 39.98 -1.85 -1.08
CA VAL A 14 38.80 -2.72 -1.24
C VAL A 14 37.51 -1.93 -1.00
N ASP A 15 37.50 -1.13 0.06
CA ASP A 15 36.36 -0.28 0.40
C ASP A 15 36.17 0.80 -0.66
N ARG A 16 37.25 1.44 -1.11
CA ARG A 16 37.25 2.41 -2.22
C ARG A 16 36.58 1.84 -3.45
N GLN A 17 37.01 0.68 -3.95
CA GLN A 17 36.42 0.09 -5.16
C GLN A 17 34.93 -0.25 -4.97
N THR A 18 34.56 -0.71 -3.77
CA THR A 18 33.17 -1.04 -3.45
C THR A 18 32.29 0.20 -3.41
N VAL A 19 32.78 1.28 -2.80
CA VAL A 19 32.08 2.56 -2.66
C VAL A 19 31.97 3.28 -4.01
N LEU A 20 33.03 3.31 -4.81
CA LEU A 20 33.01 3.88 -6.17
C LEU A 20 32.00 3.17 -7.07
N LYS A 21 31.95 1.83 -7.03
CA LYS A 21 30.94 1.07 -7.78
C LYS A 21 29.53 1.46 -7.34
N LYS A 22 29.27 1.48 -6.03
CA LYS A 22 27.95 1.80 -5.47
C LYS A 22 27.52 3.22 -5.82
N ALA A 23 28.42 4.19 -5.79
CA ALA A 23 28.12 5.60 -6.03
C ALA A 23 27.40 5.87 -7.36
N PHE A 24 27.74 5.12 -8.42
CA PHE A 24 27.12 5.28 -9.74
C PHE A 24 26.02 4.26 -10.04
N MET A 25 25.63 3.42 -9.06
CA MET A 25 24.47 2.55 -9.20
C MET A 25 23.17 3.36 -9.02
N PRO A 26 22.11 3.05 -9.77
CA PRO A 26 20.89 3.86 -9.80
C PRO A 26 20.21 3.99 -8.43
N TYR A 27 20.30 2.98 -7.58
CA TYR A 27 19.67 2.96 -6.25
C TYR A 27 20.40 3.78 -5.17
N SER A 28 21.55 4.35 -5.48
CA SER A 28 22.37 5.10 -4.51
C SER A 28 21.99 6.58 -4.47
N GLU A 29 22.40 7.26 -3.41
CA GLU A 29 22.37 8.73 -3.39
C GLU A 29 23.27 9.28 -4.51
N LEU A 30 22.83 10.39 -5.10
CA LEU A 30 23.57 11.04 -6.17
C LEU A 30 24.89 11.60 -5.65
N ILE A 31 25.94 11.40 -6.42
CA ILE A 31 27.27 11.90 -6.12
C ILE A 31 27.56 13.19 -6.89
N ASP A 32 28.20 14.15 -6.22
CA ASP A 32 28.71 15.37 -6.83
C ASP A 32 30.06 15.09 -7.53
N VAL A 33 30.13 15.34 -8.83
CA VAL A 33 31.33 15.12 -9.67
C VAL A 33 32.06 16.41 -10.05
N ASP A 34 31.66 17.56 -9.49
CA ASP A 34 32.23 18.87 -9.83
C ASP A 34 33.76 18.91 -9.61
N GLY A 35 34.51 19.19 -10.69
CA GLY A 35 35.97 19.27 -10.68
C GLY A 35 36.71 17.92 -10.77
N ASP A 36 35.98 16.80 -10.87
CA ASP A 36 36.53 15.45 -11.05
C ASP A 36 35.86 14.70 -12.23
N GLU A 37 35.41 15.43 -13.25
CA GLU A 37 34.66 14.91 -14.40
C GLU A 37 35.44 13.84 -15.17
N PHE A 38 36.76 14.01 -15.28
CA PHE A 38 37.66 13.04 -15.92
C PHE A 38 37.64 11.68 -15.20
N ASN A 39 37.67 11.69 -13.86
CA ASN A 39 37.62 10.48 -13.04
C ASN A 39 36.23 9.84 -13.06
N ALA A 40 35.17 10.66 -13.05
CA ALA A 40 33.80 10.18 -13.18
C ALA A 40 33.60 9.38 -14.49
N LEU A 41 34.10 9.90 -15.62
CA LEU A 41 34.00 9.22 -16.91
C LEU A 41 34.76 7.88 -16.92
N ILE A 42 35.95 7.81 -16.30
CA ILE A 42 36.71 6.56 -16.17
C ILE A 42 35.87 5.48 -15.46
N ILE A 43 35.26 5.84 -14.33
CA ILE A 43 34.46 4.91 -13.52
C ILE A 43 33.25 4.42 -14.31
N LEU A 44 32.51 5.32 -14.94
CA LEU A 44 31.32 5.01 -15.73
C LEU A 44 31.63 4.04 -16.89
N LEU A 45 32.69 4.31 -17.65
CA LEU A 45 33.11 3.44 -18.76
C LEU A 45 33.56 2.07 -18.25
N ASN A 46 34.32 2.02 -17.15
CA ASN A 46 34.76 0.76 -16.57
C ASN A 46 33.58 -0.07 -16.01
N LEU A 47 32.54 0.55 -15.46
CA LEU A 47 31.31 -0.13 -15.02
C LEU A 47 30.56 -0.84 -16.16
N SER A 48 30.76 -0.38 -17.39
CA SER A 48 30.08 -0.91 -18.57
C SER A 48 30.74 -2.15 -19.17
N LEU A 49 31.88 -2.59 -18.61
CA LEU A 49 32.61 -3.77 -19.06
C LEU A 49 32.06 -5.06 -18.44
N SER A 50 31.86 -6.05 -19.31
CA SER A 50 31.28 -7.34 -18.92
C SER A 50 32.32 -8.35 -18.46
N LYS A 51 33.51 -8.39 -19.07
CA LYS A 51 34.66 -9.25 -18.73
C LYS A 51 35.99 -8.65 -19.22
N PRO A 52 37.12 -8.90 -18.52
CA PRO A 52 37.24 -9.50 -17.18
C PRO A 52 36.70 -8.56 -16.08
N GLU A 53 36.50 -9.10 -14.87
CA GLU A 53 36.05 -8.31 -13.71
C GLU A 53 37.00 -7.13 -13.48
N CYS A 54 36.43 -5.94 -13.29
CA CYS A 54 37.21 -4.74 -13.08
C CYS A 54 37.82 -4.76 -11.67
N SER A 55 39.13 -4.96 -11.59
CA SER A 55 39.89 -4.88 -10.33
C SER A 55 40.03 -3.44 -9.83
N ASN A 56 40.06 -2.46 -10.74
CA ASN A 56 40.19 -1.04 -10.41
C ASN A 56 39.30 -0.17 -11.31
N TRP A 57 38.29 0.48 -10.72
CA TRP A 57 37.37 1.37 -11.43
C TRP A 57 38.02 2.67 -11.93
N LEU A 58 39.23 3.02 -11.46
CA LEU A 58 40.01 4.20 -11.88
C LEU A 58 41.03 3.91 -12.99
N ASP A 59 40.95 2.74 -13.63
CA ASP A 59 41.84 2.36 -14.73
C ASP A 59 41.53 3.15 -16.02
N SER A 60 42.32 4.19 -16.29
CA SER A 60 42.16 5.06 -17.46
C SER A 60 42.46 4.34 -18.78
N ALA A 61 43.43 3.43 -18.81
CA ALA A 61 43.81 2.72 -20.04
C ALA A 61 42.66 1.82 -20.52
N ARG A 62 42.00 1.14 -19.58
CA ARG A 62 40.84 0.30 -19.83
C ARG A 62 39.62 1.09 -20.29
N ALA A 63 39.32 2.21 -19.63
CA ALA A 63 38.23 3.10 -20.00
C ALA A 63 38.41 3.63 -21.45
N LYS A 64 39.64 4.00 -21.83
CA LYS A 64 39.97 4.38 -23.21
C LYS A 64 39.77 3.22 -24.18
N GLY A 65 40.22 2.02 -23.82
CA GLY A 65 40.03 0.81 -24.62
C GLY A 65 38.56 0.54 -24.98
N TYR A 66 37.62 0.84 -24.06
CA TYR A 66 36.19 0.67 -24.31
C TYR A 66 35.66 1.56 -25.44
N LEU A 67 36.00 2.86 -25.45
CA LEU A 67 35.51 3.79 -26.47
C LEU A 67 36.25 3.67 -27.82
N ILE A 68 37.45 3.09 -27.82
CA ILE A 68 38.21 2.82 -29.06
C ILE A 68 37.58 1.68 -29.86
N ASP A 69 36.98 0.68 -29.21
CA ASP A 69 36.32 -0.44 -29.90
C ASP A 69 34.98 0.02 -30.50
N PRO A 70 34.85 0.11 -31.84
CA PRO A 70 33.61 0.54 -32.48
C PRO A 70 32.42 -0.37 -32.17
N LYS A 71 32.67 -1.66 -31.88
CA LYS A 71 31.60 -2.63 -31.59
C LYS A 71 30.79 -2.24 -30.36
N HIS A 72 31.43 -1.65 -29.35
CA HIS A 72 30.75 -1.22 -28.14
C HIS A 72 29.78 -0.08 -28.43
N ILE A 73 30.17 0.87 -29.29
CA ILE A 73 29.30 1.97 -29.70
C ILE A 73 28.14 1.45 -30.57
N ASP A 74 28.40 0.54 -31.50
CA ASP A 74 27.35 -0.06 -32.34
C ASP A 74 26.30 -0.81 -31.50
N ILE A 75 26.72 -1.54 -30.46
CA ILE A 75 25.81 -2.18 -29.51
C ILE A 75 24.95 -1.13 -28.81
N ILE A 76 25.56 -0.05 -28.32
CA ILE A 76 24.83 1.01 -27.60
C ILE A 76 23.81 1.70 -28.50
N CYS A 77 24.18 2.07 -29.73
CA CYS A 77 23.26 2.69 -30.68
C CYS A 77 22.03 1.82 -30.93
N ASN A 78 22.20 0.50 -31.01
CA ASN A 78 21.08 -0.44 -31.18
C ASN A 78 20.20 -0.60 -29.93
N GLU A 79 20.69 -0.21 -28.75
CA GLU A 79 20.02 -0.39 -27.46
C GLU A 79 19.33 0.87 -26.93
N ILE A 80 19.63 2.06 -27.49
CA ILE A 80 18.94 3.33 -27.14
C ILE A 80 17.43 3.20 -27.35
N LYS A 81 17.02 2.49 -28.39
CA LYS A 81 15.60 2.21 -28.64
C LYS A 81 14.91 1.36 -27.55
N TRP A 82 15.61 0.83 -26.56
CA TRP A 82 14.99 0.08 -25.47
C TRP A 82 15.03 0.82 -24.13
N LEU A 83 15.39 2.11 -24.18
CA LEU A 83 15.18 3.03 -23.07
C LEU A 83 13.68 3.23 -22.85
N HIS A 84 13.29 3.36 -21.59
CA HIS A 84 11.90 3.47 -21.20
C HIS A 84 11.72 4.35 -19.97
N SER A 85 10.56 4.99 -19.89
CA SER A 85 10.04 5.61 -18.67
C SER A 85 9.32 4.60 -17.77
N HIS A 86 8.65 3.62 -18.39
CA HIS A 86 7.87 2.59 -17.72
C HIS A 86 8.30 1.19 -18.17
N ASN A 87 8.59 0.31 -17.22
CA ASN A 87 9.11 -1.02 -17.49
C ASN A 87 7.98 -2.03 -17.71
N LEU A 88 7.72 -2.36 -18.98
CA LEU A 88 6.75 -3.40 -19.38
C LEU A 88 7.19 -4.82 -18.96
N LYS A 89 8.48 -5.06 -18.75
CA LYS A 89 9.00 -6.37 -18.33
C LYS A 89 8.95 -6.61 -16.83
N PHE A 90 8.48 -5.64 -16.05
CA PHE A 90 8.33 -5.83 -14.61
C PHE A 90 6.92 -6.33 -14.26
N PRO A 91 6.75 -7.45 -13.54
CA PRO A 91 7.78 -8.39 -13.06
C PRO A 91 8.12 -9.52 -14.05
N ASP A 92 7.45 -9.62 -15.20
CA ASP A 92 7.63 -10.71 -16.16
C ASP A 92 8.61 -10.38 -17.30
N CYS A 93 9.81 -10.95 -17.24
CA CYS A 93 10.87 -10.72 -18.23
C CYS A 93 10.57 -11.24 -19.65
N ARG A 94 9.44 -11.93 -19.86
CA ARG A 94 9.06 -12.52 -21.16
C ARG A 94 8.44 -11.52 -22.12
N VAL A 95 7.94 -10.38 -21.65
CA VAL A 95 7.49 -9.29 -22.51
C VAL A 95 8.65 -8.88 -23.41
N LYS A 96 8.43 -8.88 -24.72
CA LYS A 96 9.51 -8.75 -25.71
C LYS A 96 9.21 -7.64 -26.70
N ASP A 97 10.25 -6.92 -27.09
CA ASP A 97 10.23 -5.94 -28.18
C ASP A 97 9.20 -4.80 -28.02
N GLN A 98 8.85 -4.43 -26.78
CA GLN A 98 7.94 -3.34 -26.45
C GLN A 98 8.57 -2.38 -25.43
N ARG A 99 8.27 -1.09 -25.55
CA ARG A 99 8.75 -0.01 -24.65
C ARG A 99 7.66 1.04 -24.46
N ILE A 100 7.77 1.83 -23.39
CA ILE A 100 6.92 3.01 -23.15
C ILE A 100 7.80 4.19 -22.75
N ILE A 101 7.64 5.30 -23.48
CA ILE A 101 8.20 6.61 -23.12
C ILE A 101 7.00 7.54 -22.97
N ALA A 102 6.68 7.92 -21.74
CA ALA A 102 5.50 8.73 -21.47
C ALA A 102 5.64 9.44 -20.13
N HIS A 103 4.87 10.50 -19.98
CA HIS A 103 4.58 11.14 -18.71
C HIS A 103 3.10 10.93 -18.39
N PRO A 104 2.73 10.79 -17.11
CA PRO A 104 1.33 10.73 -16.73
C PRO A 104 0.58 11.98 -17.20
N LEU A 105 -0.71 11.81 -17.50
CA LEU A 105 -1.58 12.93 -17.85
C LEU A 105 -1.69 13.92 -16.68
N LEU A 106 -1.96 15.20 -16.97
CA LEU A 106 -2.11 16.19 -15.92
C LEU A 106 -3.43 15.96 -15.16
N PHE A 107 -3.36 15.96 -13.83
CA PHE A 107 -4.53 15.80 -12.97
C PHE A 107 -4.31 16.46 -11.60
N ASP A 108 -5.33 17.17 -11.11
CA ASP A 108 -5.21 18.06 -9.93
C ASP A 108 -5.42 17.38 -8.57
N ALA A 109 -5.64 16.06 -8.52
CA ALA A 109 -5.81 15.38 -7.23
C ALA A 109 -4.48 14.96 -6.60
N SER A 110 -4.48 14.94 -5.26
CA SER A 110 -3.33 14.53 -4.47
C SER A 110 -3.26 13.01 -4.35
N PHE A 111 -2.18 12.43 -4.87
CA PHE A 111 -1.75 11.05 -4.66
C PHE A 111 -0.32 10.91 -5.18
N ILE A 112 0.39 9.88 -4.73
CA ILE A 112 1.76 9.62 -5.19
C ILE A 112 1.68 8.92 -6.56
N SER A 113 2.32 9.56 -7.54
CA SER A 113 2.49 9.08 -8.91
C SER A 113 3.80 9.63 -9.48
N SER A 114 4.22 9.18 -10.68
CA SER A 114 5.47 9.63 -11.26
C SER A 114 5.39 11.05 -11.83
N ALA A 115 4.20 11.66 -11.88
CA ALA A 115 4.00 13.03 -12.31
C ALA A 115 4.75 14.07 -11.45
N TYR A 116 4.98 13.74 -10.17
CA TYR A 116 5.63 14.64 -9.21
C TYR A 116 7.11 14.30 -8.96
N LEU A 117 7.66 13.33 -9.70
CA LEU A 117 9.04 12.92 -9.58
C LEU A 117 9.87 13.39 -10.78
N SER A 118 11.17 13.54 -10.57
CA SER A 118 12.09 13.84 -11.68
C SER A 118 12.06 12.71 -12.71
N SER A 119 11.93 13.08 -13.98
CA SER A 119 11.98 12.13 -15.09
C SER A 119 13.29 11.33 -15.03
N SER A 120 13.18 10.01 -15.19
CA SER A 120 14.33 9.13 -15.27
C SER A 120 14.07 7.99 -16.25
N LEU A 121 15.09 7.67 -17.04
CA LEU A 121 15.02 6.62 -18.04
C LEU A 121 15.70 5.34 -17.51
N GLY A 122 14.96 4.24 -17.60
CA GLY A 122 15.48 2.90 -17.44
C GLY A 122 15.83 2.25 -18.78
N TRP A 123 16.39 1.05 -18.71
CA TRP A 123 16.63 0.21 -19.89
C TRP A 123 16.13 -1.22 -19.66
N SER A 124 15.48 -1.80 -20.66
CA SER A 124 14.98 -3.18 -20.58
C SER A 124 14.89 -3.84 -21.96
N HIS A 125 15.80 -4.79 -22.23
CA HIS A 125 15.75 -5.61 -23.44
C HIS A 125 16.40 -7.00 -23.23
N ASN A 126 17.72 -7.12 -23.35
CA ASN A 126 18.43 -8.41 -23.28
C ASN A 126 19.59 -8.42 -22.26
N SER A 127 19.58 -9.37 -21.33
CA SER A 127 20.59 -9.50 -20.28
C SER A 127 22.05 -9.59 -20.76
N ALA A 128 22.32 -9.93 -22.03
CA ALA A 128 23.67 -9.92 -22.58
C ALA A 128 24.28 -8.52 -22.71
N VAL A 129 23.45 -7.47 -22.89
CA VAL A 129 23.90 -6.13 -23.26
C VAL A 129 23.66 -5.06 -22.19
N TYR A 130 22.99 -5.39 -21.08
CA TYR A 130 22.60 -4.41 -20.04
C TYR A 130 23.75 -3.55 -19.52
N LYS A 131 24.97 -4.10 -19.45
CA LYS A 131 26.14 -3.35 -18.93
C LYS A 131 26.53 -2.20 -19.84
N HIS A 132 26.31 -2.32 -21.15
CA HIS A 132 26.69 -1.29 -22.12
C HIS A 132 25.88 0.01 -21.97
N THR A 133 24.71 -0.04 -21.32
CA THR A 133 23.86 1.14 -21.11
C THR A 133 24.13 1.86 -19.79
N VAL A 134 24.94 1.27 -18.89
CA VAL A 134 25.20 1.81 -17.55
C VAL A 134 25.82 3.20 -17.62
N TRP A 135 26.91 3.37 -18.37
CA TRP A 135 27.60 4.68 -18.42
C TRP A 135 26.72 5.81 -18.98
N LEU A 136 25.74 5.50 -19.84
CA LEU A 136 24.82 6.51 -20.37
C LEU A 136 23.74 6.91 -19.36
N LEU A 137 23.21 5.94 -18.60
CA LEU A 137 22.03 6.13 -17.74
C LEU A 137 22.36 6.42 -16.28
N SER A 138 23.59 6.18 -15.84
CA SER A 138 24.02 6.53 -14.49
C SER A 138 23.89 8.04 -14.29
N THR A 139 23.16 8.41 -13.22
CA THR A 139 22.90 9.80 -12.85
C THR A 139 23.88 10.28 -11.79
N PHE A 140 24.26 11.55 -11.87
CA PHE A 140 25.16 12.23 -10.93
C PHE A 140 24.80 13.72 -10.85
N ILE A 141 25.31 14.41 -9.83
CA ILE A 141 25.18 15.87 -9.69
C ILE A 141 26.37 16.52 -10.37
N TRP A 142 26.09 17.48 -11.27
CA TRP A 142 27.09 18.33 -11.90
C TRP A 142 26.55 19.75 -12.01
N GLN A 143 27.33 20.73 -11.58
CA GLN A 143 26.95 22.15 -11.49
C GLN A 143 25.67 22.39 -10.68
N GLY A 144 25.43 21.56 -9.65
CA GLY A 144 24.25 21.65 -8.78
C GLY A 144 22.96 21.02 -9.35
N GLU A 145 22.98 20.51 -10.58
CA GLU A 145 21.83 19.84 -11.21
C GLU A 145 22.08 18.34 -11.42
N THR A 146 21.02 17.57 -11.60
CA THR A 146 21.13 16.13 -11.86
C THR A 146 21.27 15.88 -13.36
N TRP A 147 22.35 15.21 -13.74
CA TRP A 147 22.68 14.90 -15.13
C TRP A 147 22.94 13.40 -15.31
N CYS A 148 22.75 12.92 -16.55
CA CYS A 148 23.38 11.70 -17.03
C CYS A 148 24.12 11.96 -18.35
N LEU A 149 25.01 11.06 -18.75
CA LEU A 149 25.78 11.26 -19.98
C LEU A 149 24.91 11.24 -21.23
N LEU A 150 23.76 10.54 -21.22
CA LEU A 150 22.79 10.61 -22.30
C LEU A 150 22.28 12.04 -22.52
N ASP A 151 21.91 12.74 -21.44
CA ASP A 151 21.39 14.12 -21.50
C ASP A 151 22.47 15.10 -21.95
N LEU A 152 23.69 14.96 -21.42
CA LEU A 152 24.83 15.81 -21.79
C LEU A 152 25.24 15.65 -23.27
N ILE A 153 25.14 14.42 -23.81
CA ILE A 153 25.38 14.16 -25.25
C ILE A 153 24.24 14.74 -26.09
N ARG A 154 23.00 14.63 -25.62
CA ARG A 154 21.81 15.19 -26.28
C ARG A 154 21.89 16.71 -26.37
N GLN A 155 22.31 17.37 -25.30
CA GLN A 155 22.50 18.83 -25.25
C GLN A 155 23.81 19.31 -25.90
N SER A 156 24.67 18.39 -26.32
CA SER A 156 25.97 18.68 -26.92
C SER A 156 26.90 19.53 -26.04
N ASP A 157 26.99 19.18 -24.75
CA ASP A 157 27.85 19.89 -23.80
C ASP A 157 29.34 19.88 -24.24
N PRO A 158 30.02 21.04 -24.32
CA PRO A 158 31.37 21.12 -24.85
C PRO A 158 32.42 20.41 -23.99
N LEU A 159 32.26 20.39 -22.66
CA LEU A 159 33.23 19.79 -21.74
C LEU A 159 33.19 18.26 -21.84
N TRP A 160 32.01 17.67 -21.69
CA TRP A 160 31.82 16.22 -21.73
C TRP A 160 32.10 15.65 -23.12
N LEU A 161 31.73 16.36 -24.19
CA LEU A 161 32.10 15.96 -25.56
C LEU A 161 33.61 16.00 -25.80
N LYS A 162 34.33 16.97 -25.23
CA LYS A 162 35.79 17.03 -25.29
C LYS A 162 36.43 15.87 -24.53
N LEU A 163 35.91 15.54 -23.35
CA LEU A 163 36.35 14.37 -22.57
C LEU A 163 36.13 13.08 -23.36
N LEU A 164 34.94 12.83 -23.90
CA LEU A 164 34.66 11.63 -24.70
C LEU A 164 35.63 11.47 -25.88
N LYS A 165 35.94 12.57 -26.59
CA LYS A 165 36.96 12.58 -27.66
C LYS A 165 38.36 12.27 -27.13
N GLN A 166 38.74 12.82 -25.97
CA GLN A 166 40.02 12.55 -25.32
C GLN A 166 40.16 11.07 -24.91
N PHE A 167 39.05 10.39 -24.60
CA PHE A 167 39.02 8.97 -24.31
C PHE A 167 38.98 8.06 -25.55
N GLY A 168 39.00 8.63 -26.77
CA GLY A 168 39.11 7.89 -28.02
C GLY A 168 37.81 7.75 -28.81
N LEU A 169 36.72 8.38 -28.40
CA LEU A 169 35.48 8.39 -29.18
C LEU A 169 35.67 9.18 -30.48
N LYS A 170 35.63 8.47 -31.61
CA LYS A 170 35.78 9.07 -32.95
C LYS A 170 34.60 10.00 -33.25
N ALA A 171 34.86 11.08 -33.99
CA ALA A 171 33.82 12.04 -34.38
C ALA A 171 32.67 11.39 -35.18
N ALA A 172 32.97 10.38 -36.00
CA ALA A 172 31.95 9.62 -36.72
C ALA A 172 31.04 8.82 -35.77
N SER A 173 31.62 8.12 -34.79
CA SER A 173 30.88 7.35 -33.78
C SER A 173 30.04 8.25 -32.88
N LEU A 174 30.55 9.44 -32.51
CA LEU A 174 29.77 10.43 -31.78
C LEU A 174 28.55 10.91 -32.58
N LYS A 175 28.72 11.19 -33.87
CA LYS A 175 27.60 11.56 -34.74
C LYS A 175 26.55 10.45 -34.84
N LEU A 176 26.99 9.20 -34.98
CA LEU A 176 26.09 8.03 -34.99
C LEU A 176 25.30 7.93 -33.68
N LEU A 177 25.97 8.13 -32.54
CA LEU A 177 25.33 8.09 -31.22
C LEU A 177 24.29 9.22 -31.08
N GLN A 178 24.64 10.45 -31.45
CA GLN A 178 23.71 11.60 -31.43
C GLN A 178 22.50 11.37 -32.36
N GLN A 179 22.72 10.78 -33.53
CA GLN A 179 21.65 10.39 -34.45
C GLN A 179 20.75 9.33 -33.83
N ALA A 180 21.30 8.29 -33.22
CA ALA A 180 20.52 7.26 -32.54
C ALA A 180 19.67 7.84 -31.39
N ILE A 181 20.26 8.71 -30.55
CA ILE A 181 19.53 9.43 -29.49
C ILE A 181 18.36 10.22 -30.08
N THR A 182 18.60 11.00 -31.13
CA THR A 182 17.57 11.86 -31.72
C THR A 182 16.45 11.07 -32.40
N CYS A 183 16.79 9.95 -33.07
CA CYS A 183 15.81 9.13 -33.78
C CYS A 183 15.00 8.22 -32.84
N ASP A 184 15.65 7.63 -31.83
CA ASP A 184 15.04 6.58 -31.01
C ASP A 184 14.43 7.07 -29.70
N LEU A 185 14.77 8.29 -29.24
CA LEU A 185 14.16 8.94 -28.06
C LEU A 185 13.29 10.12 -28.50
N PRO A 186 12.00 9.88 -28.84
CA PRO A 186 11.10 10.94 -29.26
C PRO A 186 10.82 11.92 -28.13
N GLU A 187 10.55 13.17 -28.48
CA GLU A 187 10.04 14.19 -27.55
C GLU A 187 8.58 13.95 -27.17
N LYS A 188 7.84 13.26 -28.05
CA LYS A 188 6.45 12.88 -27.82
C LYS A 188 6.37 11.51 -27.15
N PRO A 189 5.29 11.25 -26.39
CA PRO A 189 5.04 9.93 -25.85
C PRO A 189 5.02 8.84 -26.93
N ASP A 190 5.58 7.68 -26.62
CA ASP A 190 5.69 6.52 -27.48
C ASP A 190 5.13 5.29 -26.77
N PHE A 191 4.21 4.61 -27.44
CA PHE A 191 3.47 3.46 -26.92
C PHE A 191 3.43 2.34 -27.96
N PRO A 192 3.42 1.07 -27.54
CA PRO A 192 3.27 -0.04 -28.47
C PRO A 192 1.87 -0.04 -29.10
N SER A 193 1.78 -0.47 -30.36
CA SER A 193 0.51 -0.62 -31.09
C SER A 193 -0.27 -1.90 -30.74
N GLU A 194 0.40 -2.86 -30.11
CA GLU A 194 -0.17 -4.13 -29.68
C GLU A 194 0.20 -4.43 -28.22
N ILE A 195 -0.69 -5.10 -27.51
CA ILE A 195 -0.42 -5.54 -26.14
C ILE A 195 0.22 -6.94 -26.18
N ASP A 196 1.37 -7.10 -25.54
CA ASP A 196 2.01 -8.41 -25.38
C ASP A 196 1.12 -9.34 -24.53
N ARG A 197 1.01 -10.61 -24.94
CA ARG A 197 0.28 -11.67 -24.22
C ARG A 197 0.68 -11.87 -22.76
N PHE A 198 1.90 -11.47 -22.37
CA PHE A 198 2.41 -11.57 -21.00
C PHE A 198 2.11 -10.30 -20.18
N SER A 199 1.61 -9.24 -20.82
CA SER A 199 1.16 -8.03 -20.12
C SER A 199 -0.18 -8.28 -19.45
N LYS A 200 -0.31 -7.82 -18.20
CA LYS A 200 -1.56 -7.93 -17.45
C LYS A 200 -2.56 -6.89 -17.97
N GLN A 201 -3.81 -7.29 -18.14
CA GLN A 201 -4.90 -6.38 -18.47
C GLN A 201 -6.01 -6.52 -17.43
N VAL A 202 -6.58 -5.39 -17.02
CA VAL A 202 -7.72 -5.30 -16.11
C VAL A 202 -8.81 -4.45 -16.74
N ARG A 203 -10.07 -4.73 -16.42
CA ARG A 203 -11.22 -4.09 -17.06
C ARG A 203 -12.02 -3.29 -16.04
N PHE A 204 -12.31 -2.03 -16.34
CA PHE A 204 -13.09 -1.12 -15.48
C PHE A 204 -14.31 -0.58 -16.21
N PRO A 205 -15.44 -0.34 -15.52
CA PRO A 205 -16.58 0.31 -16.13
C PRO A 205 -16.19 1.74 -16.55
N TRP A 206 -16.57 2.15 -17.74
CA TRP A 206 -16.22 3.43 -18.36
C TRP A 206 -17.35 3.91 -19.26
N GLY A 207 -18.04 4.99 -18.85
CA GLY A 207 -19.26 5.43 -19.54
C GLY A 207 -20.32 4.32 -19.56
N SER A 208 -20.82 3.98 -20.75
CA SER A 208 -21.77 2.89 -20.96
C SER A 208 -21.13 1.51 -21.18
N ASP A 209 -19.80 1.44 -21.28
CA ASP A 209 -19.07 0.21 -21.59
C ASP A 209 -17.88 0.02 -20.63
N TYR A 210 -16.78 -0.56 -21.11
CA TYR A 210 -15.61 -0.88 -20.33
C TYR A 210 -14.32 -0.39 -20.98
N LEU A 211 -13.39 0.03 -20.12
CA LEU A 211 -12.02 0.37 -20.48
C LEU A 211 -11.07 -0.74 -20.03
N SER A 212 -10.20 -1.18 -20.94
CA SER A 212 -9.08 -2.06 -20.61
C SER A 212 -7.87 -1.24 -20.21
N ILE A 213 -7.24 -1.62 -19.10
CA ILE A 213 -6.06 -0.94 -18.57
C ILE A 213 -4.94 -1.96 -18.46
N THR A 214 -3.76 -1.61 -18.99
CA THR A 214 -2.52 -2.33 -18.71
C THR A 214 -1.73 -1.56 -17.67
N PRO A 215 -1.70 -2.01 -16.40
CA PRO A 215 -0.91 -1.36 -15.38
C PRO A 215 0.59 -1.60 -15.64
N VAL A 216 1.34 -0.52 -15.76
CA VAL A 216 2.78 -0.51 -16.00
C VAL A 216 3.53 0.11 -14.84
N VAL A 217 4.84 -0.16 -14.78
CA VAL A 217 5.66 0.19 -13.62
C VAL A 217 6.58 1.34 -13.99
N SER A 218 6.39 2.49 -13.37
CA SER A 218 7.24 3.66 -13.52
C SER A 218 8.63 3.40 -12.98
N HIS A 219 9.63 3.67 -13.81
CA HIS A 219 11.03 3.55 -13.43
C HIS A 219 11.39 4.54 -12.32
N ALA A 220 10.89 5.78 -12.41
CA ALA A 220 11.16 6.84 -11.44
C ALA A 220 10.68 6.47 -10.03
N ILE A 221 9.46 5.93 -9.92
CA ILE A 221 8.92 5.49 -8.62
C ILE A 221 9.76 4.34 -8.04
N GLN A 222 10.11 3.34 -8.85
CA GLN A 222 10.95 2.23 -8.38
C GLN A 222 12.32 2.74 -7.90
N LEU A 223 12.92 3.64 -8.66
CA LEU A 223 14.21 4.24 -8.33
C LEU A 223 14.15 4.96 -6.98
N GLU A 224 13.10 5.76 -6.75
CA GLU A 224 12.92 6.51 -5.52
C GLU A 224 12.71 5.62 -4.31
N ILE A 225 11.88 4.57 -4.44
CA ILE A 225 11.67 3.57 -3.37
C ILE A 225 12.99 2.87 -3.03
N GLU A 226 13.81 2.53 -4.03
CA GLU A 226 15.12 1.91 -3.80
C GLU A 226 16.08 2.86 -3.05
N LYS A 227 16.08 4.15 -3.39
CA LYS A 227 16.88 5.17 -2.69
C LYS A 227 16.41 5.33 -1.24
N LEU A 228 15.11 5.54 -1.02
CA LEU A 228 14.51 5.69 0.31
C LEU A 228 14.70 4.45 1.20
N ALA A 229 14.66 3.25 0.62
CA ALA A 229 14.89 2.02 1.37
C ALA A 229 16.35 1.85 1.87
N ARG A 230 17.30 2.58 1.27
CA ARG A 230 18.72 2.57 1.65
C ARG A 230 19.09 3.77 2.50
N ASP A 231 18.31 4.84 2.43
CA ASP A 231 18.41 5.94 3.35
C ASP A 231 17.93 5.52 4.75
N LYS A 232 18.80 5.68 5.74
CA LYS A 232 18.50 5.38 7.14
C LYS A 232 17.54 6.38 7.77
N SER A 233 17.33 7.54 7.13
CA SER A 233 16.49 8.62 7.64
C SER A 233 15.03 8.57 7.16
N SER A 234 14.71 7.71 6.18
CA SER A 234 13.43 7.73 5.46
C SER A 234 12.18 7.46 6.31
N GLY A 235 12.32 6.83 7.49
CA GLY A 235 11.22 6.55 8.41
C GLY A 235 10.14 5.59 7.88
N LEU A 236 10.28 5.10 6.63
CA LEU A 236 9.35 4.20 5.96
C LEU A 236 9.73 2.73 6.17
N ASN A 237 8.73 1.85 6.07
CA ASN A 237 8.92 0.41 6.20
C ASN A 237 9.01 -0.25 4.83
N PHE A 238 9.98 -1.14 4.66
CA PHE A 238 10.23 -1.82 3.39
C PHE A 238 10.30 -3.33 3.52
N THR A 239 9.96 -4.02 2.44
CA THR A 239 10.18 -5.44 2.25
C THR A 239 11.00 -5.71 0.99
N THR A 240 11.54 -6.91 0.87
CA THR A 240 12.39 -7.31 -0.27
C THR A 240 11.73 -8.42 -1.06
N LEU A 241 11.73 -8.27 -2.38
CA LEU A 241 11.28 -9.25 -3.37
C LEU A 241 12.47 -9.70 -4.18
N ALA A 242 12.72 -11.01 -4.23
CA ALA A 242 13.87 -11.60 -4.92
C ALA A 242 13.48 -12.09 -6.32
N PHE A 243 13.69 -11.26 -7.33
CA PHE A 243 13.36 -11.58 -8.72
C PHE A 243 14.48 -12.37 -9.40
N PRO A 244 14.21 -13.59 -9.91
CA PRO A 244 15.14 -14.32 -10.75
C PRO A 244 15.30 -13.63 -12.11
N ASN A 245 16.41 -13.90 -12.81
CA ASN A 245 16.71 -13.32 -14.13
C ASN A 245 16.66 -11.77 -14.15
N SER A 246 17.13 -11.13 -13.09
CA SER A 246 17.06 -9.67 -12.89
C SER A 246 17.59 -8.85 -14.08
N ALA A 247 18.68 -9.28 -14.70
CA ALA A 247 19.25 -8.63 -15.89
C ALA A 247 18.33 -8.66 -17.13
N SER A 248 17.39 -9.59 -17.21
CA SER A 248 16.38 -9.66 -18.28
C SER A 248 15.16 -8.80 -17.99
N ILE A 249 14.94 -8.39 -16.73
CA ILE A 249 13.83 -7.51 -16.32
C ILE A 249 14.18 -6.05 -16.59
N GLY A 250 15.42 -5.64 -16.36
CA GLY A 250 15.90 -4.29 -16.64
C GLY A 250 17.13 -3.89 -15.82
N ASN A 251 17.71 -2.73 -16.14
CA ASN A 251 18.94 -2.23 -15.52
C ASN A 251 18.83 -2.04 -14.00
N LEU A 252 17.72 -1.47 -13.49
CA LEU A 252 17.52 -1.25 -12.06
C LEU A 252 17.47 -2.58 -11.29
N CYS A 253 16.65 -3.52 -11.75
CA CYS A 253 16.54 -4.85 -11.16
C CYS A 253 17.89 -5.59 -11.18
N ALA A 254 18.64 -5.48 -12.29
CA ALA A 254 19.98 -6.04 -12.40
C ALA A 254 20.96 -5.44 -11.38
N SER A 255 20.93 -4.12 -11.19
CA SER A 255 21.86 -3.40 -10.30
C SER A 255 21.73 -3.82 -8.84
N VAL A 256 20.52 -4.17 -8.40
CA VAL A 256 20.23 -4.67 -7.04
C VAL A 256 20.32 -6.20 -6.93
N GLY A 257 20.75 -6.89 -7.99
CA GLY A 257 20.86 -8.35 -8.01
C GLY A 257 19.49 -9.06 -7.92
N GLY A 258 18.41 -8.40 -8.34
CA GLY A 258 17.05 -8.90 -8.25
C GLY A 258 16.34 -8.64 -6.92
N ASN A 259 17.04 -8.11 -5.91
CA ASN A 259 16.46 -7.82 -4.59
C ASN A 259 15.79 -6.44 -4.56
N MET A 260 14.62 -6.35 -5.18
CA MET A 260 13.85 -5.11 -5.26
C MET A 260 13.11 -4.84 -3.95
N LYS A 261 13.00 -3.56 -3.59
CA LYS A 261 12.31 -3.05 -2.41
C LYS A 261 10.90 -2.60 -2.76
N ALA A 262 9.98 -2.82 -1.83
CA ALA A 262 8.62 -2.30 -1.87
C ALA A 262 8.24 -1.84 -0.47
N LEU A 263 7.33 -0.87 -0.36
CA LEU A 263 6.76 -0.43 0.90
C LEU A 263 6.04 -1.61 1.59
N HIS A 264 6.16 -1.70 2.91
CA HIS A 264 5.61 -2.81 3.68
C HIS A 264 4.75 -2.32 4.84
N TYR A 265 3.43 -2.33 4.60
CA TYR A 265 2.41 -1.85 5.54
C TYR A 265 1.29 -2.88 5.67
N PRO A 266 1.55 -4.03 6.30
CA PRO A 266 0.51 -4.97 6.69
C PRO A 266 -0.46 -4.31 7.68
N LEU A 267 -1.70 -4.78 7.72
CA LEU A 267 -2.69 -4.34 8.73
C LEU A 267 -2.29 -4.79 10.15
N GLY A 268 -1.50 -5.86 10.27
CA GLY A 268 -0.98 -6.34 11.55
C GLY A 268 -2.06 -7.01 12.42
N LEU A 269 -3.12 -7.50 11.80
CA LEU A 269 -4.27 -8.09 12.47
C LEU A 269 -4.02 -9.57 12.73
N ASN A 270 -3.96 -9.95 14.00
CA ASN A 270 -3.92 -11.35 14.40
C ASN A 270 -5.17 -11.68 15.21
N LYS A 271 -6.00 -12.57 14.67
CA LYS A 271 -7.07 -13.21 15.43
C LYS A 271 -6.43 -14.15 16.45
N ASP A 272 -6.16 -13.66 17.66
CA ASP A 272 -5.80 -14.56 18.75
C ASP A 272 -7.10 -15.20 19.28
N PRO A 273 -7.34 -16.51 19.05
CA PRO A 273 -8.54 -17.18 19.56
C PRO A 273 -8.57 -17.20 21.09
N LYS A 274 -7.45 -16.95 21.78
CA LYS A 274 -7.38 -16.80 23.24
C LYS A 274 -7.70 -15.37 23.70
N SER A 275 -7.77 -14.41 22.78
CA SER A 275 -8.15 -13.02 23.05
C SER A 275 -9.65 -12.76 22.98
N THR A 276 -10.46 -13.73 22.52
CA THR A 276 -11.92 -13.60 22.68
C THR A 276 -12.24 -13.56 24.16
N PHE A 277 -13.12 -12.64 24.56
CA PHE A 277 -13.44 -12.42 25.96
C PHE A 277 -13.80 -13.73 26.68
N SER A 278 -14.67 -14.56 26.09
CA SER A 278 -15.08 -15.84 26.68
C SER A 278 -13.91 -16.80 26.93
N ALA A 279 -12.92 -16.83 26.02
CA ALA A 279 -11.72 -17.66 26.18
C ALA A 279 -10.73 -17.08 27.21
N SER A 280 -10.56 -15.75 27.23
CA SER A 280 -9.73 -15.05 28.21
C SER A 280 -10.30 -15.17 29.63
N ARG A 281 -11.62 -15.04 29.78
CA ARG A 281 -12.34 -15.21 31.05
C ARG A 281 -12.22 -16.65 31.56
N ASN A 282 -12.48 -17.65 30.71
CA ASN A 282 -12.34 -19.05 31.10
C ASN A 282 -10.93 -19.39 31.59
N LYS A 283 -9.92 -18.64 31.14
CA LYS A 283 -8.51 -18.84 31.51
C LYS A 283 -8.05 -18.01 32.72
N THR A 284 -8.52 -16.77 32.86
CA THR A 284 -7.99 -15.80 33.84
C THR A 284 -8.98 -15.36 34.91
N GLY A 285 -10.28 -15.57 34.70
CA GLY A 285 -11.36 -15.09 35.58
C GLY A 285 -11.52 -13.57 35.61
N LYS A 286 -10.81 -12.82 34.76
CA LYS A 286 -10.84 -11.35 34.76
C LYS A 286 -11.93 -10.78 33.85
N TRP A 287 -12.49 -9.66 34.29
CA TRP A 287 -13.57 -8.93 33.61
C TRP A 287 -13.09 -7.79 32.73
N PHE A 288 -11.83 -7.38 32.86
CA PHE A 288 -11.25 -6.24 32.16
C PHE A 288 -9.94 -6.62 31.47
N ASP A 289 -9.57 -5.86 30.44
CA ASP A 289 -8.25 -5.99 29.80
C ASP A 289 -7.23 -5.07 30.48
N ASP A 290 -6.67 -5.54 31.59
CA ASP A 290 -5.68 -4.80 32.40
C ASP A 290 -4.44 -4.38 31.58
N TYR A 291 -4.11 -5.08 30.48
CA TYR A 291 -2.94 -4.74 29.66
C TYR A 291 -3.06 -3.35 29.03
N GLN A 292 -4.29 -2.90 28.70
CA GLN A 292 -4.53 -1.59 28.09
C GLN A 292 -4.14 -0.45 29.04
N LEU A 293 -4.35 -0.63 30.34
CA LEU A 293 -3.99 0.36 31.35
C LEU A 293 -2.54 0.23 31.87
N THR A 294 -1.86 -0.87 31.55
CA THR A 294 -0.54 -1.19 32.11
C THR A 294 0.58 -1.22 31.07
N ASN A 295 0.25 -1.08 29.78
CA ASN A 295 1.26 -1.07 28.72
C ASN A 295 2.15 0.19 28.77
N ARG A 296 3.37 0.05 28.23
CA ARG A 296 4.40 1.11 28.25
C ARG A 296 3.96 2.37 27.49
N LYS A 297 3.19 2.22 26.40
CA LYS A 297 2.72 3.35 25.58
C LYS A 297 1.75 4.23 26.37
N PHE A 298 0.78 3.62 27.03
CA PHE A 298 -0.20 4.30 27.88
C PHE A 298 0.46 4.93 29.10
N CYS A 299 1.40 4.23 29.76
CA CYS A 299 2.20 4.81 30.84
C CYS A 299 2.97 6.07 30.39
N LYS A 300 3.49 6.10 29.16
CA LYS A 300 4.13 7.29 28.59
C LYS A 300 3.13 8.44 28.44
N VAL A 301 1.92 8.16 27.93
CA VAL A 301 0.84 9.16 27.82
C VAL A 301 0.45 9.74 29.18
N LEU A 302 0.30 8.88 30.21
CA LEU A 302 0.03 9.33 31.58
C LEU A 302 1.18 10.19 32.13
N SER A 303 2.43 9.80 31.87
CA SER A 303 3.59 10.60 32.26
C SER A 303 3.56 12.01 31.66
N HIS A 304 3.19 12.12 30.38
CA HIS A 304 3.10 13.40 29.68
C HIS A 304 1.97 14.27 30.24
N LEU A 305 0.82 13.67 30.57
CA LEU A 305 -0.30 14.37 31.22
C LEU A 305 0.06 14.87 32.64
N CYS A 306 1.01 14.22 33.32
CA CYS A 306 1.58 14.68 34.59
C CYS A 306 2.58 15.83 34.45
N GLY A 307 3.08 16.09 33.23
CA GLY A 307 3.98 17.19 32.90
C GLY A 307 5.46 16.81 32.78
N SER A 308 5.79 15.58 32.35
CA SER A 308 7.18 15.13 32.18
C SER A 308 7.95 15.79 31.01
N GLU A 309 7.27 16.42 30.05
CA GLU A 309 7.88 17.12 28.91
C GLU A 309 7.34 18.56 28.79
N SER A 310 8.23 19.54 28.70
CA SER A 310 7.89 20.96 28.56
C SER A 310 7.80 21.36 27.08
N LEU A 311 6.59 21.39 26.52
CA LEU A 311 6.37 21.91 25.17
C LEU A 311 6.48 23.45 25.17
N HIS A 312 7.19 24.04 24.21
CA HIS A 312 7.56 25.46 24.20
C HIS A 312 6.41 26.48 24.03
N THR A 313 5.20 26.07 23.63
CA THR A 313 4.07 26.99 23.38
C THR A 313 2.74 26.46 23.91
N ALA A 314 1.92 27.35 24.49
CA ALA A 314 0.61 27.02 25.07
C ALA A 314 -0.37 26.36 24.08
N LYS A 315 -0.40 26.82 22.82
CA LYS A 315 -1.24 26.21 21.77
C LYS A 315 -0.81 24.77 21.44
N LYS A 316 0.50 24.50 21.39
CA LYS A 316 1.03 23.14 21.18
C LYS A 316 0.76 22.24 22.40
N GLN A 317 0.90 22.78 23.62
CA GLN A 317 0.52 22.08 24.85
C GLN A 317 -0.95 21.67 24.87
N GLN A 318 -1.86 22.57 24.49
CA GLN A 318 -3.29 22.27 24.47
C GLN A 318 -3.64 21.19 23.43
N ARG A 319 -3.09 21.29 22.21
CA ARG A 319 -3.27 20.26 21.17
C ARG A 319 -2.72 18.90 21.61
N ALA A 320 -1.51 18.86 22.16
CA ALA A 320 -0.91 17.64 22.68
C ALA A 320 -1.73 17.03 23.81
N ARG A 321 -2.24 17.85 24.75
CA ARG A 321 -3.12 17.39 25.83
C ARG A 321 -4.44 16.81 25.31
N HIS A 322 -5.07 17.45 24.32
CA HIS A 322 -6.29 16.90 23.70
C HIS A 322 -6.03 15.55 23.02
N PHE A 323 -4.92 15.43 22.28
CA PHE A 323 -4.51 14.18 21.66
C PHE A 323 -4.24 13.07 22.71
N GLN A 324 -3.53 13.40 23.78
CA GLN A 324 -3.27 12.47 24.89
C GLN A 324 -4.56 12.03 25.58
N LEU A 325 -5.51 12.94 25.83
CA LEU A 325 -6.81 12.59 26.41
C LEU A 325 -7.65 11.70 25.48
N ARG A 326 -7.55 11.90 24.16
CA ARG A 326 -8.17 10.99 23.18
C ARG A 326 -7.57 9.58 23.26
N ILE A 327 -6.24 9.47 23.38
CA ILE A 327 -5.59 8.17 23.61
C ILE A 327 -6.04 7.54 24.93
N VAL A 328 -6.11 8.33 26.01
CA VAL A 328 -6.56 7.85 27.32
C VAL A 328 -7.97 7.30 27.25
N ARG A 329 -8.89 8.03 26.62
CA ARG A 329 -10.26 7.58 26.39
C ARG A 329 -10.31 6.26 25.63
N LYS A 330 -9.55 6.14 24.53
CA LYS A 330 -9.45 4.90 23.75
C LYS A 330 -8.96 3.72 24.58
N GLN A 331 -7.96 3.91 25.43
CA GLN A 331 -7.42 2.85 26.29
C GLN A 331 -8.38 2.46 27.42
N ILE A 332 -9.09 3.41 28.03
CA ILE A 332 -10.13 3.12 29.02
C ILE A 332 -11.29 2.35 28.37
N ALA A 333 -11.68 2.74 27.16
CA ALA A 333 -12.68 2.02 26.39
C ALA A 333 -12.25 0.58 26.06
N LEU A 334 -11.00 0.37 25.63
CA LEU A 334 -10.43 -0.96 25.40
C LEU A 334 -10.34 -1.78 26.69
N TRP A 335 -10.08 -1.15 27.83
CA TRP A 335 -10.11 -1.81 29.14
C TRP A 335 -11.51 -2.29 29.53
N LEU A 336 -12.54 -1.47 29.25
CA LEU A 336 -13.96 -1.79 29.53
C LEU A 336 -14.59 -2.71 28.46
N LEU A 337 -14.00 -2.76 27.27
CA LEU A 337 -14.52 -3.49 26.11
C LEU A 337 -14.99 -4.92 26.41
N PRO A 338 -14.20 -5.78 27.09
CA PRO A 338 -14.64 -7.07 27.63
C PRO A 338 -16.09 -7.12 28.14
N LEU A 339 -16.46 -6.17 29.01
CA LEU A 339 -17.80 -6.07 29.59
C LEU A 339 -18.84 -5.58 28.60
N ILE A 340 -18.46 -4.67 27.70
CA ILE A 340 -19.36 -4.16 26.66
C ILE A 340 -19.68 -5.26 25.64
N GLU A 341 -18.69 -6.01 25.17
CA GLU A 341 -18.90 -7.15 24.26
C GLU A 341 -19.79 -8.21 24.90
N LEU A 342 -19.57 -8.54 26.18
CA LEU A 342 -20.45 -9.45 26.90
C LEU A 342 -21.90 -8.98 26.96
N ARG A 343 -22.11 -7.71 27.31
CA ARG A 343 -23.45 -7.13 27.38
C ARG A 343 -24.13 -7.19 26.01
N ASP A 344 -23.42 -6.80 24.95
CA ASP A 344 -23.91 -6.89 23.58
C ASP A 344 -24.29 -8.33 23.20
N HIS A 345 -23.45 -9.33 23.54
CA HIS A 345 -23.74 -10.75 23.31
C HIS A 345 -24.98 -11.23 24.06
N LEU A 346 -25.11 -10.90 25.35
CA LEU A 346 -26.28 -11.25 26.17
C LEU A 346 -27.57 -10.65 25.61
N THR A 347 -27.52 -9.42 25.08
CA THR A 347 -28.69 -8.78 24.44
C THR A 347 -29.04 -9.41 23.09
N ALA A 348 -28.07 -9.98 22.36
CA ALA A 348 -28.28 -10.50 21.01
C ALA A 348 -28.75 -11.96 20.99
N GLU A 349 -28.26 -12.81 21.88
CA GLU A 349 -28.54 -14.26 21.86
C GLU A 349 -29.71 -14.67 22.77
N ASN A 350 -30.29 -13.74 23.55
CA ASN A 350 -31.28 -14.05 24.61
C ASN A 350 -30.83 -15.17 25.56
N ASP A 351 -29.52 -15.41 25.66
CA ASP A 351 -28.95 -16.51 26.41
C ASP A 351 -28.71 -16.05 27.85
N VAL A 352 -29.70 -16.25 28.72
CA VAL A 352 -29.69 -15.89 30.15
C VAL A 352 -28.84 -16.88 30.96
N SER A 353 -27.64 -17.19 30.47
CA SER A 353 -26.68 -17.91 31.31
C SER A 353 -26.26 -16.96 32.44
N GLN A 354 -26.53 -17.35 33.69
CA GLN A 354 -26.27 -16.56 34.89
C GLN A 354 -24.77 -16.34 35.05
N VAL A 355 -24.29 -15.26 34.48
CA VAL A 355 -22.95 -14.75 34.68
C VAL A 355 -22.94 -14.06 36.06
N SER A 356 -22.85 -14.84 37.14
CA SER A 356 -22.74 -14.30 38.49
C SER A 356 -21.27 -13.98 38.81
N ASP A 357 -21.02 -12.74 39.22
CA ASP A 357 -19.77 -12.28 39.81
C ASP A 357 -20.05 -11.74 41.20
N ASP A 358 -19.08 -11.85 42.12
CA ASP A 358 -19.22 -11.32 43.48
C ASP A 358 -19.22 -9.79 43.51
N ASN A 359 -18.76 -9.15 42.43
CA ASN A 359 -18.73 -7.69 42.30
C ASN A 359 -20.06 -7.14 41.77
N SER A 360 -20.81 -6.46 42.65
CA SER A 360 -22.12 -5.87 42.32
C SER A 360 -22.08 -4.89 41.15
N ALA A 361 -20.96 -4.17 40.95
CA ALA A 361 -20.83 -3.21 39.86
C ALA A 361 -20.77 -3.89 38.47
N ILE A 362 -20.25 -5.11 38.41
CA ILE A 362 -20.10 -5.87 37.16
C ILE A 362 -21.44 -6.52 36.78
N THR A 363 -22.14 -7.08 37.76
CA THR A 363 -23.47 -7.66 37.54
C THR A 363 -24.50 -6.59 37.17
N GLU A 364 -24.45 -5.42 37.82
CA GLU A 364 -25.29 -4.26 37.47
C GLU A 364 -24.93 -3.69 36.07
N PHE A 365 -23.66 -3.75 35.66
CA PHE A 365 -23.26 -3.37 34.29
C PHE A 365 -23.80 -4.33 33.23
N LEU A 366 -23.86 -5.63 33.49
CA LEU A 366 -24.28 -6.63 32.50
C LEU A 366 -25.81 -6.71 32.35
N HIS A 367 -26.55 -6.61 33.45
CA HIS A 367 -28.00 -6.81 33.48
C HIS A 367 -28.82 -5.53 33.65
N GLY A 368 -28.19 -4.43 34.08
CA GLY A 368 -28.88 -3.16 34.30
C GLY A 368 -29.32 -2.47 33.01
N ASP A 369 -30.33 -1.62 33.10
CA ASP A 369 -30.82 -0.81 31.97
C ASP A 369 -29.74 0.14 31.41
N GLU A 370 -29.74 0.42 30.10
CA GLU A 370 -28.73 1.26 29.42
C GLU A 370 -28.66 2.66 30.06
N PHE A 371 -29.80 3.20 30.48
CA PHE A 371 -29.90 4.49 31.15
C PHE A 371 -29.26 4.54 32.55
N GLN A 372 -29.05 3.37 33.17
CA GLN A 372 -28.50 3.26 34.52
C GLN A 372 -26.99 3.06 34.54
N ILE A 373 -26.36 2.79 33.39
CA ILE A 373 -24.91 2.57 33.26
C ILE A 373 -24.09 3.76 33.82
N ILE A 374 -24.59 5.00 33.70
CA ILE A 374 -23.90 6.19 34.21
C ILE A 374 -23.72 6.14 35.75
N LYS A 375 -24.65 5.49 36.48
CA LYS A 375 -24.58 5.37 37.95
C LYS A 375 -23.36 4.57 38.40
N LEU A 376 -22.82 3.72 37.54
CA LEU A 376 -21.64 2.89 37.79
C LEU A 376 -20.31 3.64 37.67
N LEU A 377 -20.32 4.95 37.40
CA LEU A 377 -19.11 5.76 37.24
C LEU A 377 -18.15 5.66 38.43
N ASN A 378 -18.65 5.80 39.67
CA ASN A 378 -17.78 5.79 40.84
C ASN A 378 -17.20 4.38 41.12
N PRO A 379 -18.02 3.30 41.12
CA PRO A 379 -17.50 1.92 41.22
C PRO A 379 -16.48 1.57 40.15
N LEU A 380 -16.76 1.87 38.88
CA LEU A 380 -15.84 1.57 37.77
C LEU A 380 -14.56 2.41 37.84
N ASN A 381 -14.65 3.68 38.28
CA ASN A 381 -13.45 4.50 38.49
C ASN A 381 -12.57 3.94 39.62
N HIS A 382 -13.16 3.39 40.69
CA HIS A 382 -12.39 2.73 41.75
C HIS A 382 -11.64 1.51 41.20
N LEU A 383 -12.33 0.66 40.43
CA LEU A 383 -11.72 -0.51 39.77
C LEU A 383 -10.59 -0.10 38.81
N LEU A 384 -10.78 0.96 38.04
CA LEU A 384 -9.75 1.52 37.16
C LEU A 384 -8.48 1.91 37.94
N GLN A 385 -8.65 2.63 39.06
CA GLN A 385 -7.51 3.03 39.90
C GLN A 385 -6.84 1.83 40.57
N GLN A 386 -7.63 0.83 40.98
CA GLN A 386 -7.12 -0.42 41.54
C GLN A 386 -6.30 -1.22 40.51
N THR A 387 -6.76 -1.32 39.26
CA THR A 387 -6.00 -1.94 38.16
C THR A 387 -4.65 -1.24 37.95
N LEU A 388 -4.62 0.10 37.97
CA LEU A 388 -3.38 0.86 37.88
C LEU A 388 -2.44 0.57 39.07
N GLN A 389 -2.98 0.48 40.28
CA GLN A 389 -2.23 0.27 41.52
C GLN A 389 -1.56 -1.12 41.58
N LEU A 390 -2.24 -2.15 41.10
CA LEU A 390 -1.79 -3.54 41.21
C LEU A 390 -0.58 -3.87 40.33
N ASN A 391 -0.27 -3.06 39.32
CA ASN A 391 0.85 -3.29 38.41
C ASN A 391 2.05 -2.38 38.74
N GLN A 392 3.25 -2.98 38.81
CA GLN A 392 4.49 -2.29 39.19
C GLN A 392 4.83 -1.08 38.31
N TYR A 393 4.49 -1.11 37.01
CA TYR A 393 4.82 -0.04 36.07
C TYR A 393 3.84 1.15 36.14
N SER A 394 2.56 0.86 36.35
CA SER A 394 1.49 1.86 36.38
C SER A 394 1.11 2.36 37.78
N SER A 395 1.57 1.70 38.84
CA SER A 395 1.22 2.00 40.24
C SER A 395 1.46 3.47 40.62
N ARG A 396 2.51 4.08 40.07
CA ARG A 396 2.85 5.50 40.26
C ARG A 396 1.78 6.48 39.75
N TYR A 397 0.91 6.05 38.85
CA TYR A 397 -0.16 6.87 38.27
C TYR A 397 -1.51 6.63 38.97
N ALA A 398 -1.65 5.55 39.72
CA ALA A 398 -2.85 5.27 40.50
C ALA A 398 -3.06 6.36 41.54
N TYR A 399 -4.28 6.89 41.63
CA TYR A 399 -4.67 7.96 42.55
C TYR A 399 -3.82 9.25 42.45
N HIS A 400 -3.12 9.46 41.33
CA HIS A 400 -2.31 10.65 41.15
C HIS A 400 -3.21 11.91 41.02
N PRO A 401 -2.95 13.00 41.77
CA PRO A 401 -3.87 14.14 41.87
C PRO A 401 -4.15 14.82 40.52
N LYS A 402 -3.15 14.88 39.63
CA LYS A 402 -3.32 15.45 38.28
C LYS A 402 -4.09 14.55 37.30
N LEU A 403 -4.24 13.25 37.59
CA LEU A 403 -4.84 12.26 36.69
C LEU A 403 -6.22 11.80 37.13
N LEU A 404 -6.55 11.88 38.42
CA LEU A 404 -7.85 11.45 38.97
C LEU A 404 -9.04 12.07 38.23
N ILE A 405 -9.05 13.40 38.10
CA ILE A 405 -10.16 14.11 37.43
C ILE A 405 -10.18 13.78 35.92
N PRO A 406 -9.07 13.90 35.17
CA PRO A 406 -9.07 13.55 33.75
C PRO A 406 -9.51 12.13 33.43
N LEU A 407 -9.05 11.13 34.20
CA LEU A 407 -9.42 9.73 34.00
C LEU A 407 -10.91 9.50 34.26
N LYS A 408 -11.42 10.03 35.39
CA LYS A 408 -12.85 9.96 35.72
C LYS A 408 -13.71 10.62 34.65
N GLN A 409 -13.31 11.78 34.12
CA GLN A 409 -14.02 12.47 33.05
C GLN A 409 -14.03 11.67 31.74
N GLN A 410 -12.92 11.01 31.37
CA GLN A 410 -12.89 10.15 30.18
C GLN A 410 -13.77 8.91 30.37
N LEU A 411 -13.78 8.31 31.56
CA LEU A 411 -14.68 7.19 31.87
C LEU A 411 -16.14 7.62 31.84
N GLN A 412 -16.49 8.76 32.45
CA GLN A 412 -17.83 9.33 32.40
C GLN A 412 -18.29 9.53 30.95
N TRP A 413 -17.44 10.12 30.11
CA TRP A 413 -17.76 10.31 28.70
C TRP A 413 -18.08 8.99 27.97
N ILE A 414 -17.36 7.91 28.28
CA ILE A 414 -17.60 6.58 27.71
C ILE A 414 -18.97 6.05 28.15
N LEU A 415 -19.26 6.11 29.45
CA LEU A 415 -20.55 5.66 29.99
C LEU A 415 -21.71 6.48 29.44
N ASP A 416 -21.53 7.80 29.28
CA ASP A 416 -22.49 8.70 28.63
C ASP A 416 -22.74 8.30 27.17
N GLN A 417 -21.72 7.84 26.43
CA GLN A 417 -21.94 7.34 25.06
C GLN A 417 -22.69 6.01 25.04
N LEU A 418 -22.41 5.11 25.98
CA LEU A 418 -23.08 3.80 26.06
C LEU A 418 -24.55 3.92 26.49
N SER A 419 -24.90 4.98 27.20
CA SER A 419 -26.26 5.25 27.70
C SER A 419 -27.08 6.17 26.78
N LYS A 420 -26.51 6.62 25.65
CA LYS A 420 -27.26 7.37 24.64
C LYS A 420 -28.21 6.43 23.89
N PRO A 421 -29.52 6.75 23.81
CA PRO A 421 -30.42 5.98 22.97
C PRO A 421 -30.00 6.11 21.51
N SER A 422 -30.02 5.00 20.77
CA SER A 422 -29.95 5.04 19.31
C SER A 422 -31.17 5.79 18.79
N VAL A 423 -30.99 7.07 18.45
CA VAL A 423 -32.07 7.93 17.96
C VAL A 423 -32.66 7.32 16.68
N PRO A 424 -33.94 6.93 16.67
CA PRO A 424 -34.61 6.55 15.44
C PRO A 424 -34.86 7.84 14.65
N SER A 425 -34.09 8.03 13.60
CA SER A 425 -34.31 9.11 12.65
C SER A 425 -34.15 8.52 11.25
N ASP A 426 -35.09 7.65 10.88
CA ASP A 426 -35.22 7.16 9.52
C ASP A 426 -36.06 8.14 8.72
N VAL A 427 -35.39 9.07 8.05
CA VAL A 427 -35.82 9.52 6.72
C VAL A 427 -34.78 8.95 5.76
N THR A 428 -34.72 7.63 5.66
CA THR A 428 -33.95 7.01 4.58
C THR A 428 -34.61 7.42 3.26
N LYS A 429 -33.81 7.87 2.29
CA LYS A 429 -34.28 7.97 0.91
C LYS A 429 -34.87 6.59 0.58
N THR A 430 -36.11 6.54 0.11
CA THR A 430 -36.94 5.32 -0.04
C THR A 430 -36.33 4.22 -0.92
N GLN A 431 -35.14 4.42 -1.48
CA GLN A 431 -34.43 3.52 -2.39
C GLN A 431 -33.04 3.08 -1.90
N GLU A 432 -32.54 3.61 -0.77
CA GLU A 432 -31.23 3.22 -0.22
C GLU A 432 -31.37 1.98 0.67
N GLN A 433 -30.57 0.95 0.40
CA GLN A 433 -30.52 -0.30 1.15
C GLN A 433 -29.06 -0.74 1.32
N TYR A 434 -28.81 -1.69 2.21
CA TYR A 434 -27.47 -2.17 2.51
C TYR A 434 -27.39 -3.68 2.48
N ILE A 435 -26.26 -4.20 1.99
CA ILE A 435 -25.88 -5.61 2.08
C ILE A 435 -24.71 -5.71 3.04
N HIS A 436 -24.83 -6.61 4.02
CA HIS A 436 -23.76 -6.95 4.94
C HIS A 436 -23.31 -8.39 4.67
N LEU A 437 -22.06 -8.54 4.24
CA LEU A 437 -21.39 -9.82 4.07
C LEU A 437 -20.43 -10.04 5.25
N SER A 438 -20.70 -11.02 6.10
CA SER A 438 -19.92 -11.24 7.32
C SER A 438 -18.94 -12.41 7.20
N SER A 439 -17.73 -12.25 7.75
CA SER A 439 -16.70 -13.27 7.93
C SER A 439 -16.29 -14.00 6.65
N LEU A 440 -16.29 -13.30 5.52
CA LEU A 440 -15.76 -13.82 4.27
C LEU A 440 -14.27 -14.15 4.43
N ARG A 441 -13.85 -15.24 3.80
CA ARG A 441 -12.48 -15.73 3.85
C ARG A 441 -11.86 -15.73 2.48
N VAL A 442 -10.67 -15.16 2.38
CA VAL A 442 -9.86 -15.27 1.15
C VAL A 442 -8.57 -15.96 1.46
N GLU A 443 -8.21 -16.91 0.61
CA GLU A 443 -6.96 -17.64 0.68
C GLU A 443 -6.10 -17.35 -0.55
N ASP A 444 -4.80 -17.19 -0.31
CA ASP A 444 -3.77 -16.94 -1.32
C ASP A 444 -4.03 -15.75 -2.26
N ALA A 445 -4.66 -14.69 -1.74
CA ALA A 445 -4.75 -13.42 -2.45
C ALA A 445 -3.39 -12.73 -2.53
N ASN A 446 -3.21 -11.88 -3.53
CA ASN A 446 -1.96 -11.17 -3.71
C ASN A 446 -1.81 -10.04 -2.68
N ALA A 447 -0.81 -10.15 -1.79
CA ALA A 447 -0.48 -9.12 -0.81
C ALA A 447 0.28 -7.93 -1.45
N MET A 448 0.86 -8.12 -2.64
CA MET A 448 1.44 -7.05 -3.44
C MET A 448 0.32 -6.29 -4.16
N SER A 449 -0.25 -5.30 -3.48
CA SER A 449 -1.34 -4.46 -4.01
C SER A 449 -0.93 -3.73 -5.30
N SER A 450 0.32 -3.31 -5.38
CA SER A 450 0.98 -2.76 -6.55
C SER A 450 2.44 -3.23 -6.57
N PRO A 451 3.19 -2.97 -7.66
CA PRO A 451 4.64 -3.19 -7.69
C PRO A 451 5.41 -2.45 -6.58
N TYR A 452 4.80 -1.43 -5.97
CA TYR A 452 5.42 -0.54 -4.99
C TYR A 452 5.03 -0.84 -3.55
N LEU A 453 3.90 -1.50 -3.31
CA LEU A 453 3.29 -1.62 -1.98
C LEU A 453 2.82 -3.04 -1.65
N CYS A 454 3.30 -3.56 -0.53
CA CYS A 454 2.92 -4.82 0.10
C CYS A 454 2.14 -4.57 1.40
N GLY A 455 0.96 -5.14 1.53
CA GLY A 455 0.14 -4.99 2.74
C GLY A 455 -1.34 -5.21 2.47
N CYS A 456 -2.15 -4.19 2.73
CA CYS A 456 -3.57 -4.16 2.40
C CYS A 456 -3.82 -4.51 0.93
N LEU A 457 -4.94 -5.20 0.64
CA LEU A 457 -5.37 -5.47 -0.74
C LEU A 457 -5.55 -4.16 -1.51
N SER A 458 -5.30 -4.19 -2.81
CA SER A 458 -5.60 -3.05 -3.68
C SER A 458 -7.09 -2.72 -3.62
N LEU A 459 -7.41 -1.44 -3.45
CA LEU A 459 -8.80 -0.97 -3.45
C LEU A 459 -9.47 -1.22 -4.81
N THR A 460 -8.69 -1.25 -5.89
CA THR A 460 -9.20 -1.60 -7.22
C THR A 460 -9.62 -3.07 -7.33
N ALA A 461 -8.94 -3.98 -6.61
CA ALA A 461 -9.32 -5.39 -6.57
C ALA A 461 -10.61 -5.59 -5.77
N LEU A 462 -10.77 -4.84 -4.67
CA LEU A 462 -11.99 -4.81 -3.88
C LEU A 462 -13.16 -4.28 -4.70
N TRP A 463 -12.98 -3.15 -5.38
CA TRP A 463 -14.03 -2.61 -6.23
C TRP A 463 -14.38 -3.54 -7.39
N GLY A 464 -13.38 -4.17 -8.02
CA GLY A 464 -13.59 -5.18 -9.05
C GLY A 464 -14.44 -6.36 -8.57
N PHE A 465 -14.25 -6.80 -7.33
CA PHE A 465 -15.09 -7.81 -6.68
C PHE A 465 -16.54 -7.33 -6.50
N ILE A 466 -16.76 -6.12 -5.96
CA ILE A 466 -18.10 -5.54 -5.77
C ILE A 466 -18.82 -5.38 -7.11
N HIS A 467 -18.12 -4.88 -8.13
CA HIS A 467 -18.68 -4.69 -9.45
C HIS A 467 -19.02 -6.02 -10.13
N HIS A 468 -18.15 -7.04 -10.00
CA HIS A 468 -18.45 -8.39 -10.49
C HIS A 468 -19.68 -8.98 -9.79
N TYR A 469 -19.79 -8.77 -8.47
CA TYR A 469 -20.93 -9.22 -7.68
C TYR A 469 -22.23 -8.56 -8.15
N GLN A 470 -22.24 -7.23 -8.32
CA GLN A 470 -23.38 -6.49 -8.86
C GLN A 470 -23.83 -7.04 -10.21
N ARG A 471 -22.89 -7.31 -11.13
CA ARG A 471 -23.21 -7.83 -12.46
C ARG A 471 -23.85 -9.20 -12.42
N GLN A 472 -23.25 -10.14 -11.69
CA GLN A 472 -23.81 -11.48 -11.55
C GLN A 472 -25.19 -11.45 -10.88
N PHE A 473 -25.35 -10.59 -9.86
CA PHE A 473 -26.61 -10.42 -9.19
C PHE A 473 -27.68 -9.90 -10.14
N ASN A 474 -27.42 -8.81 -10.86
CA ASN A 474 -28.37 -8.23 -11.81
C ASN A 474 -28.70 -9.18 -12.98
N GLN A 475 -27.76 -10.04 -13.39
CA GLN A 475 -28.01 -11.09 -14.40
C GLN A 475 -28.93 -12.20 -13.89
N SER A 476 -28.93 -12.46 -12.58
CA SER A 476 -29.77 -13.48 -11.95
C SER A 476 -31.20 -13.02 -11.64
N LEU A 477 -31.47 -11.72 -11.77
CA LEU A 477 -32.80 -11.15 -11.57
C LEU A 477 -33.63 -11.37 -12.84
N SER A 478 -34.77 -12.03 -12.68
CA SER A 478 -35.76 -12.24 -13.75
C SER A 478 -36.66 -11.03 -13.99
N ASP A 479 -36.70 -10.11 -13.02
CA ASP A 479 -37.55 -8.92 -13.02
C ASP A 479 -36.81 -7.71 -13.60
N SER A 480 -37.54 -6.68 -14.04
CA SER A 480 -36.99 -5.39 -14.48
C SER A 480 -36.33 -4.55 -13.35
N ALA A 481 -36.14 -5.14 -12.16
CA ALA A 481 -35.46 -4.51 -11.04
C ALA A 481 -33.95 -4.48 -11.27
N VAL A 482 -33.37 -3.29 -11.23
CA VAL A 482 -31.91 -3.07 -11.34
C VAL A 482 -31.40 -2.50 -10.03
N PHE A 483 -30.39 -3.17 -9.46
CA PHE A 483 -29.69 -2.70 -8.27
C PHE A 483 -28.30 -2.21 -8.63
N GLN A 484 -27.95 -1.03 -8.11
CA GLN A 484 -26.64 -0.41 -8.29
C GLN A 484 -25.90 -0.37 -6.95
N PHE A 485 -24.71 -0.95 -6.90
CA PHE A 485 -23.85 -0.94 -5.73
C PHE A 485 -23.03 0.35 -5.79
N GLN A 486 -23.37 1.31 -4.93
CA GLN A 486 -22.86 2.68 -5.00
C GLN A 486 -21.52 2.87 -4.31
N SER A 487 -21.35 2.24 -3.15
CA SER A 487 -20.15 2.38 -2.32
C SER A 487 -19.99 1.22 -1.35
N VAL A 488 -18.78 1.05 -0.81
CA VAL A 488 -18.41 -0.09 0.02
C VAL A 488 -17.60 0.32 1.24
N ALA A 489 -17.90 -0.25 2.40
CA ALA A 489 -17.08 -0.17 3.61
C ALA A 489 -16.55 -1.57 3.96
N ILE A 490 -15.31 -1.65 4.45
CA ILE A 490 -14.60 -2.91 4.67
C ILE A 490 -14.03 -2.96 6.07
N PHE A 491 -14.24 -4.10 6.72
CA PHE A 491 -13.72 -4.42 8.03
C PHE A 491 -12.86 -5.67 7.98
N TYR A 492 -11.59 -5.57 8.34
CA TYR A 492 -10.70 -6.71 8.40
C TYR A 492 -10.71 -7.32 9.81
N ARG A 493 -10.93 -8.63 9.89
CA ARG A 493 -10.90 -9.40 11.13
C ARG A 493 -9.55 -10.05 11.39
N ASN A 494 -8.90 -10.53 10.34
CA ASN A 494 -7.65 -11.27 10.45
C ASN A 494 -6.80 -11.10 9.19
N GLU A 495 -5.48 -11.06 9.36
CA GLU A 495 -4.51 -10.98 8.27
C GLU A 495 -3.34 -11.93 8.53
N ASN A 496 -3.03 -12.77 7.54
CA ASN A 496 -1.85 -13.61 7.58
C ASN A 496 -1.12 -13.55 6.24
N ILE A 497 -0.07 -12.72 6.19
CA ILE A 497 0.80 -12.59 5.01
C ILE A 497 1.88 -13.66 5.05
N LYS A 498 1.99 -14.42 3.96
CA LYS A 498 2.99 -15.46 3.75
C LYS A 498 3.85 -15.12 2.54
N SER A 499 5.14 -15.40 2.66
CA SER A 499 6.05 -15.38 1.51
C SER A 499 6.02 -16.76 0.87
N ALA A 500 5.22 -16.92 -0.19
CA ALA A 500 5.08 -18.19 -0.90
C ALA A 500 4.98 -17.94 -2.40
N ALA A 501 5.86 -18.56 -3.18
CA ALA A 501 5.82 -18.48 -4.63
C ALA A 501 4.87 -19.55 -5.19
N LYS A 502 3.91 -19.14 -6.04
CA LYS A 502 3.03 -20.09 -6.74
C LYS A 502 3.85 -20.83 -7.81
N LEU A 503 3.77 -22.15 -7.78
CA LEU A 503 4.44 -23.00 -8.76
C LEU A 503 3.73 -22.88 -10.10
N THR A 504 4.46 -22.41 -11.12
CA THR A 504 3.91 -22.31 -12.48
C THR A 504 3.79 -23.70 -13.13
N GLU A 505 2.78 -23.88 -13.96
CA GLU A 505 2.61 -25.11 -14.74
C GLU A 505 3.80 -25.33 -15.71
N PRO A 506 4.19 -26.60 -15.96
CA PRO A 506 5.16 -26.94 -16.99
C PRO A 506 4.64 -26.52 -18.38
N SER A 507 5.23 -25.48 -18.96
CA SER A 507 4.77 -24.89 -20.23
C SER A 507 5.90 -24.64 -21.24
N VAL A 508 7.17 -24.85 -20.85
CA VAL A 508 8.33 -24.49 -21.68
C VAL A 508 9.13 -25.74 -22.01
N LEU A 509 9.43 -26.00 -23.28
CA LEU A 509 10.34 -27.09 -23.66
C LEU A 509 11.75 -26.81 -23.13
N LYS A 510 12.43 -27.82 -22.57
CA LYS A 510 13.81 -27.68 -22.09
C LYS A 510 14.77 -27.34 -23.23
N ALA A 511 14.59 -27.95 -24.40
CA ALA A 511 15.28 -27.64 -25.64
C ALA A 511 14.27 -27.51 -26.78
N LYS A 512 14.29 -26.40 -27.51
CA LYS A 512 13.31 -26.11 -28.58
C LYS A 512 13.53 -26.92 -29.87
N ARG A 513 14.74 -27.45 -30.08
CA ARG A 513 15.17 -28.10 -31.34
C ARG A 513 15.35 -29.61 -31.22
N THR A 514 15.06 -30.21 -30.06
CA THR A 514 15.19 -31.64 -29.80
C THR A 514 14.04 -32.13 -28.93
N ILE A 515 13.70 -33.43 -29.01
CA ILE A 515 12.71 -34.05 -28.12
C ILE A 515 13.22 -33.88 -26.68
N SER A 516 12.51 -33.10 -25.89
CA SER A 516 12.95 -32.74 -24.55
C SER A 516 11.77 -32.63 -23.59
N LYS A 517 12.05 -32.85 -22.30
CA LYS A 517 11.05 -32.71 -21.24
C LYS A 517 10.55 -31.27 -21.17
N VAL A 518 9.27 -31.10 -20.86
CA VAL A 518 8.69 -29.80 -20.53
C VAL A 518 9.16 -29.39 -19.14
N LYS A 519 9.68 -28.17 -19.03
CA LYS A 519 10.06 -27.51 -17.78
C LYS A 519 9.05 -26.41 -17.43
N ARG A 520 9.04 -26.03 -16.15
CA ARG A 520 8.28 -24.89 -15.64
C ARG A 520 8.93 -23.59 -16.12
N SER A 521 8.10 -22.56 -16.31
CA SER A 521 8.60 -21.20 -16.42
C SER A 521 9.30 -20.76 -15.14
N THR A 522 10.01 -19.64 -15.22
CA THR A 522 10.65 -19.04 -14.06
C THR A 522 9.61 -18.75 -12.97
N ILE A 523 9.87 -19.24 -11.76
CA ILE A 523 9.01 -19.03 -10.59
C ILE A 523 9.27 -17.61 -10.08
N LEU A 524 8.25 -16.77 -10.09
CA LEU A 524 8.34 -15.43 -9.54
C LEU A 524 8.06 -15.46 -8.03
N PRO A 525 8.79 -14.66 -7.23
CA PRO A 525 8.43 -14.49 -5.82
C PRO A 525 7.03 -13.88 -5.73
N ALA A 526 6.22 -14.39 -4.81
CA ALA A 526 4.93 -13.81 -4.50
C ALA A 526 4.78 -13.70 -2.98
N ARG A 527 4.08 -12.66 -2.55
CA ARG A 527 3.57 -12.54 -1.19
C ARG A 527 2.08 -12.75 -1.26
N THR A 528 1.59 -13.77 -0.60
CA THR A 528 0.17 -14.07 -0.54
C THR A 528 -0.38 -13.72 0.84
N VAL A 529 -1.66 -13.40 0.90
CA VAL A 529 -2.35 -13.07 2.14
C VAL A 529 -3.60 -13.92 2.28
N ASN A 530 -3.79 -14.45 3.48
CA ASN A 530 -5.05 -15.05 3.90
C ASN A 530 -5.79 -14.04 4.79
N LEU A 531 -7.03 -13.75 4.45
CA LEU A 531 -7.83 -12.70 5.08
C LEU A 531 -9.15 -13.26 5.57
N GLU A 532 -9.61 -12.74 6.71
CA GLU A 532 -11.00 -12.82 7.14
C GLU A 532 -11.51 -11.38 7.23
N PHE A 533 -12.61 -11.06 6.56
CA PHE A 533 -13.13 -9.70 6.50
C PHE A 533 -14.65 -9.66 6.30
N ASP A 534 -15.23 -8.51 6.61
CA ASP A 534 -16.64 -8.20 6.42
C ASP A 534 -16.75 -7.03 5.44
N VAL A 535 -17.83 -7.03 4.67
CA VAL A 535 -18.12 -6.02 3.66
C VAL A 535 -19.52 -5.47 3.87
N VAL A 536 -19.63 -4.15 3.86
CA VAL A 536 -20.91 -3.44 3.86
C VAL A 536 -21.04 -2.70 2.55
N ILE A 537 -22.06 -3.02 1.77
CA ILE A 537 -22.31 -2.44 0.45
C ILE A 537 -23.53 -1.55 0.55
N LYS A 538 -23.39 -0.28 0.14
CA LYS A 538 -24.51 0.64 -0.07
C LYS A 538 -25.11 0.39 -1.45
N VAL A 539 -26.41 0.12 -1.50
CA VAL A 539 -27.13 -0.26 -2.71
C VAL A 539 -28.29 0.69 -2.96
N GLN A 540 -28.45 1.10 -4.21
CA GLN A 540 -29.63 1.81 -4.69
C GLN A 540 -30.43 0.91 -5.62
N GLY A 541 -31.74 0.84 -5.44
CA GLY A 541 -32.60 0.09 -6.35
C GLY A 541 -34.10 0.24 -6.05
N GLN A 542 -34.92 -0.13 -7.03
CA GLN A 542 -36.37 -0.20 -6.89
C GLN A 542 -36.77 -1.64 -6.55
N GLY A 543 -37.17 -1.88 -5.30
CA GLY A 543 -37.53 -3.22 -4.81
C GLY A 543 -36.87 -3.55 -3.47
N CYS A 544 -37.25 -4.67 -2.84
CA CYS A 544 -36.63 -5.08 -1.59
C CYS A 544 -35.47 -6.05 -1.83
N LEU A 545 -34.28 -5.75 -1.30
CA LEU A 545 -33.15 -6.68 -1.38
C LEU A 545 -33.39 -8.00 -0.63
N SER A 546 -34.19 -7.99 0.44
CA SER A 546 -34.45 -9.21 1.23
C SER A 546 -35.11 -10.32 0.41
N ASP A 547 -35.91 -9.93 -0.59
CA ASP A 547 -36.67 -10.87 -1.43
C ASP A 547 -35.73 -11.69 -2.32
N TYR A 548 -34.54 -11.16 -2.61
CA TYR A 548 -33.54 -11.76 -3.50
C TYR A 548 -32.36 -12.39 -2.75
N THR A 549 -32.51 -12.74 -1.46
CA THR A 549 -31.43 -13.29 -0.63
C THR A 549 -30.78 -14.56 -1.22
N LYS A 550 -31.55 -15.42 -1.90
CA LYS A 550 -31.02 -16.64 -2.54
C LYS A 550 -30.13 -16.29 -3.74
N GLN A 551 -30.57 -15.35 -4.57
CA GLN A 551 -29.85 -14.84 -5.73
C GLN A 551 -28.57 -14.12 -5.29
N LEU A 552 -28.64 -13.33 -4.21
CA LEU A 552 -27.47 -12.70 -3.59
C LEU A 552 -26.43 -13.73 -3.13
N LYS A 553 -26.86 -14.86 -2.54
CA LYS A 553 -25.95 -15.94 -2.14
C LYS A 553 -25.32 -16.64 -3.36
N ALA A 554 -26.10 -16.87 -4.42
CA ALA A 554 -25.64 -17.58 -5.62
C ALA A 554 -24.70 -16.74 -6.51
N SER A 555 -24.82 -15.42 -6.47
CA SER A 555 -24.03 -14.49 -7.29
C SER A 555 -22.70 -14.06 -6.65
N LEU A 556 -22.35 -14.60 -5.47
CA LEU A 556 -21.10 -14.25 -4.81
C LEU A 556 -19.89 -14.68 -5.69
N PRO A 557 -18.97 -13.76 -6.04
CA PRO A 557 -17.79 -14.09 -6.82
C PRO A 557 -16.89 -15.12 -6.11
N SER A 558 -16.27 -16.04 -6.85
CA SER A 558 -15.39 -17.08 -6.28
C SER A 558 -13.94 -16.65 -6.03
N SER A 559 -13.57 -15.42 -6.42
CA SER A 559 -12.19 -14.94 -6.31
C SER A 559 -12.11 -13.46 -5.89
N LEU A 560 -11.04 -13.13 -5.18
CA LEU A 560 -10.67 -11.75 -4.81
C LEU A 560 -9.14 -11.62 -4.85
N GLY A 561 -8.63 -10.59 -5.53
CA GLY A 561 -7.19 -10.27 -5.54
C GLY A 561 -6.28 -11.41 -6.04
N GLY A 562 -6.78 -12.30 -6.90
CA GLY A 562 -6.06 -13.48 -7.39
C GLY A 562 -6.02 -14.68 -6.43
N GLY A 563 -6.73 -14.59 -5.30
CA GLY A 563 -7.00 -15.68 -4.36
C GLY A 563 -8.42 -16.22 -4.49
N SER A 564 -8.70 -17.31 -3.79
CA SER A 564 -10.02 -17.95 -3.74
C SER A 564 -10.85 -17.37 -2.59
N LEU A 565 -12.09 -16.97 -2.89
CA LEU A 565 -13.05 -16.49 -1.89
C LEU A 565 -13.92 -17.65 -1.40
N PHE A 566 -14.10 -17.71 -0.09
CA PHE A 566 -14.93 -18.67 0.59
C PHE A 566 -15.89 -17.95 1.53
N GLN A 567 -17.10 -18.51 1.63
CA GLN A 567 -18.02 -18.19 2.72
C GLN A 567 -17.44 -18.64 4.08
N PRO A 568 -18.03 -18.20 5.21
CA PRO A 568 -17.61 -18.67 6.53
C PRO A 568 -17.69 -20.19 6.65
N ASN A 569 -16.96 -20.74 7.63
CA ASN A 569 -16.97 -22.18 7.89
C ASN A 569 -18.41 -22.67 8.16
N LEU A 570 -18.83 -23.72 7.44
CA LEU A 570 -20.16 -24.31 7.56
C LEU A 570 -20.54 -24.69 9.00
N HIS A 571 -19.55 -25.10 9.81
CA HIS A 571 -19.73 -25.46 11.21
C HIS A 571 -20.22 -24.30 12.09
N LEU A 572 -19.94 -23.05 11.71
CA LEU A 572 -20.32 -21.87 12.50
C LEU A 572 -21.80 -21.50 12.32
N LYS A 573 -22.51 -22.09 11.35
CA LYS A 573 -23.93 -21.79 11.00
C LYS A 573 -24.25 -20.28 10.92
N THR A 574 -23.26 -19.46 10.61
CA THR A 574 -23.41 -18.01 10.58
C THR A 574 -24.23 -17.59 9.37
N ASN A 575 -25.28 -16.79 9.57
CA ASN A 575 -25.95 -16.15 8.45
C ASN A 575 -25.04 -15.05 7.90
N TRP A 576 -24.33 -15.38 6.82
CA TRP A 576 -23.23 -14.56 6.32
C TRP A 576 -23.65 -13.47 5.33
N ILE A 577 -24.92 -13.45 4.91
CA ILE A 577 -25.53 -12.35 4.17
C ILE A 577 -26.75 -11.85 4.95
N GLU A 578 -26.74 -10.56 5.27
CA GLU A 578 -27.85 -9.83 5.88
C GLU A 578 -28.16 -8.58 5.04
N THR A 579 -29.44 -8.22 4.91
CA THR A 579 -29.87 -7.04 4.15
C THR A 579 -30.60 -6.07 5.07
N TYR A 580 -30.30 -4.77 4.95
CA TYR A 580 -30.87 -3.73 5.80
C TYR A 580 -31.48 -2.61 4.98
N ARG A 581 -32.60 -2.07 5.47
CA ARG A 581 -33.23 -0.85 4.95
C ARG A 581 -32.95 0.37 5.81
N SER A 582 -32.76 0.16 7.12
CA SER A 582 -32.41 1.21 8.08
C SER A 582 -30.90 1.26 8.30
N GLN A 583 -30.36 2.48 8.29
CA GLN A 583 -28.98 2.73 8.75
C GLN A 583 -28.80 2.38 10.23
N THR A 584 -29.87 2.52 11.02
CA THR A 584 -29.85 2.28 12.47
C THR A 584 -29.68 0.80 12.76
N ASP A 585 -30.45 -0.06 12.08
CA ASP A 585 -30.37 -1.52 12.23
C ASP A 585 -28.98 -2.05 11.82
N LEU A 586 -28.47 -1.58 10.68
CA LEU A 586 -27.13 -1.93 10.21
C LEU A 586 -26.06 -1.46 11.21
N PHE A 587 -26.15 -0.23 11.72
CA PHE A 587 -25.19 0.28 12.68
C PHE A 587 -25.24 -0.47 14.01
N TYR A 588 -26.42 -0.94 14.45
CA TYR A 588 -26.54 -1.80 15.62
C TYR A 588 -25.77 -3.13 15.44
N ARG A 589 -25.74 -3.66 14.22
CA ARG A 589 -24.92 -4.83 13.89
C ARG A 589 -23.43 -4.49 13.85
N ILE A 590 -23.05 -3.39 13.21
CA ILE A 590 -21.64 -2.98 13.03
C ILE A 590 -21.00 -2.54 14.36
N LYS A 591 -21.75 -1.86 15.24
CA LYS A 591 -21.22 -1.37 16.51
C LYS A 591 -20.77 -2.50 17.44
N SER A 592 -21.26 -3.73 17.25
CA SER A 592 -20.91 -4.90 18.06
C SER A 592 -19.70 -5.68 17.51
N PHE A 593 -19.01 -5.15 16.50
CA PHE A 593 -17.83 -5.81 15.94
C PHE A 593 -16.68 -5.86 16.94
N PRO A 594 -15.87 -6.94 16.90
CA PRO A 594 -14.82 -7.15 17.88
C PRO A 594 -13.66 -6.18 17.68
N ALA A 595 -13.01 -5.79 18.78
CA ALA A 595 -11.92 -4.80 18.72
C ALA A 595 -10.61 -5.31 18.10
N PHE A 596 -10.43 -6.62 17.93
CA PHE A 596 -9.25 -7.16 17.26
C PHE A 596 -9.24 -6.91 15.75
N GLY A 597 -10.39 -6.53 15.16
CA GLY A 597 -10.49 -6.13 13.77
C GLY A 597 -10.35 -4.63 13.56
N THR A 598 -10.34 -4.20 12.32
CA THR A 598 -10.12 -2.80 11.94
C THR A 598 -10.90 -2.43 10.68
N TRP A 599 -11.56 -1.28 10.73
CA TRP A 599 -12.20 -0.65 9.57
C TRP A 599 -11.17 0.12 8.76
N LEU A 600 -11.25 0.00 7.44
CA LEU A 600 -10.43 0.78 6.52
C LEU A 600 -11.21 2.00 6.04
N PHE A 601 -10.92 3.18 6.59
CA PHE A 601 -11.58 4.43 6.22
C PHE A 601 -10.76 5.19 5.18
N PRO A 602 -11.40 5.85 4.20
CA PRO A 602 -10.74 6.82 3.34
C PRO A 602 -10.24 8.03 4.13
N GLU A 603 -9.05 8.50 3.77
CA GLU A 603 -8.47 9.73 4.31
C GLU A 603 -8.63 10.87 3.28
N GLU A 604 -8.97 12.07 3.73
CA GLU A 604 -9.11 13.24 2.82
C GLU A 604 -7.75 13.85 2.47
N GLN A 605 -6.81 13.82 3.42
CA GLN A 605 -5.46 14.31 3.23
C GLN A 605 -4.60 13.22 2.56
N GLN A 606 -4.34 13.40 1.27
CA GLN A 606 -3.54 12.48 0.48
C GLN A 606 -2.15 13.07 0.19
N PRO A 607 -1.07 12.27 0.27
CA PRO A 607 0.28 12.73 -0.03
C PRO A 607 0.53 12.83 -1.53
N ILE A 608 1.34 13.79 -1.94
CA ILE A 608 1.82 13.96 -3.31
C ILE A 608 3.22 13.36 -3.47
N SER A 609 4.03 13.39 -2.40
CA SER A 609 5.41 12.87 -2.39
C SER A 609 5.63 11.83 -1.28
N PHE A 610 6.72 11.06 -1.38
CA PHE A 610 7.13 10.15 -0.32
C PHE A 610 7.58 10.87 0.95
N THR A 611 8.06 12.11 0.86
CA THR A 611 8.41 12.91 2.03
C THR A 611 7.18 13.29 2.85
N GLU A 612 6.12 13.76 2.18
CA GLU A 612 4.82 14.02 2.80
C GLU A 612 4.22 12.74 3.38
N LEU A 613 4.38 11.60 2.70
CA LEU A 613 3.93 10.31 3.22
C LEU A 613 4.63 9.98 4.55
N THR A 614 5.94 10.14 4.64
CA THR A 614 6.69 9.91 5.89
C THR A 614 6.18 10.83 7.00
N GLU A 615 5.93 12.10 6.71
CA GLU A 615 5.39 13.06 7.68
C GLU A 615 3.98 12.67 8.17
N LEU A 616 3.08 12.31 7.25
CA LEU A 616 1.72 11.87 7.59
C LEU A 616 1.74 10.63 8.48
N LEU A 617 2.51 9.61 8.12
CA LEU A 617 2.64 8.37 8.89
C LEU A 617 3.30 8.59 10.26
N SER A 618 4.21 9.56 10.36
CA SER A 618 4.86 9.92 11.64
C SER A 618 3.89 10.66 12.58
N ASN A 619 2.96 11.43 12.02
CA ASN A 619 1.97 12.18 12.79
C ASN A 619 0.80 11.31 13.28
N ASP A 620 0.33 10.37 12.46
CA ASP A 620 -0.77 9.47 12.80
C ASP A 620 -0.44 8.01 12.46
N GLY A 621 -0.18 7.21 13.50
CA GLY A 621 0.13 5.80 13.36
C GLY A 621 -1.07 4.90 13.00
N GLU A 622 -2.28 5.46 12.88
CA GLU A 622 -3.44 4.76 12.32
C GLU A 622 -3.48 4.86 10.79
N LEU A 623 -2.64 5.69 10.17
CA LEU A 623 -2.58 5.81 8.71
C LEU A 623 -1.73 4.71 8.09
N ILE A 624 -2.18 4.19 6.96
CA ILE A 624 -1.45 3.22 6.14
C ILE A 624 -1.47 3.63 4.67
N PRO A 625 -0.37 3.43 3.92
CA PRO A 625 -0.39 3.55 2.47
C PRO A 625 -1.29 2.47 1.86
N VAL A 626 -2.05 2.82 0.82
CA VAL A 626 -2.91 1.91 0.06
C VAL A 626 -2.79 2.19 -1.44
N THR A 627 -2.95 1.15 -2.27
CA THR A 627 -3.09 1.33 -3.72
C THR A 627 -4.55 1.69 -4.01
N ASN A 628 -4.80 2.93 -4.41
CA ASN A 628 -6.15 3.49 -4.59
C ASN A 628 -6.60 3.56 -6.05
N GLY A 629 -5.76 3.31 -7.05
CA GLY A 629 -6.19 3.42 -8.44
C GLY A 629 -5.10 3.42 -9.49
N PHE A 630 -5.42 3.95 -10.66
CA PHE A 630 -4.56 4.07 -11.83
C PHE A 630 -4.50 5.52 -12.35
N HIS A 631 -3.29 5.95 -12.73
CA HIS A 631 -3.04 7.22 -13.40
C HIS A 631 -2.62 6.97 -14.85
N PHE A 632 -3.37 7.52 -15.79
CA PHE A 632 -3.19 7.23 -17.21
C PHE A 632 -1.94 7.92 -17.77
N LEU A 633 -1.29 7.24 -18.70
CA LEU A 633 -0.13 7.75 -19.45
C LEU A 633 -0.54 8.31 -20.82
N GLU A 634 -1.71 7.91 -21.30
CA GLU A 634 -2.30 8.33 -22.58
C GLU A 634 -3.82 8.42 -22.43
N HIS A 635 -4.49 9.05 -23.38
CA HIS A 635 -5.94 8.97 -23.46
C HIS A 635 -6.37 7.59 -23.99
N PRO A 636 -7.56 7.09 -23.60
CA PRO A 636 -8.08 5.82 -24.12
C PRO A 636 -8.04 5.75 -25.65
N ALA A 637 -7.45 4.69 -26.19
CA ALA A 637 -7.25 4.49 -27.62
C ALA A 637 -7.50 3.03 -28.04
N GLU A 638 -7.75 2.80 -29.31
CA GLU A 638 -7.88 1.45 -29.86
C GLU A 638 -6.51 0.77 -29.93
N ARG A 639 -6.42 -0.48 -29.47
CA ARG A 639 -5.17 -1.23 -29.46
C ARG A 639 -5.37 -2.71 -29.75
N MET A 640 -4.48 -3.28 -30.56
CA MET A 640 -4.51 -4.70 -30.87
C MET A 640 -4.27 -5.55 -29.62
N ASN A 641 -5.01 -6.66 -29.51
CA ASN A 641 -5.00 -7.58 -28.36
C ASN A 641 -5.51 -6.99 -27.03
N SER A 642 -6.22 -5.86 -27.08
CA SER A 642 -6.96 -5.34 -25.93
C SER A 642 -8.14 -6.25 -25.56
N LEU A 643 -8.49 -6.31 -24.27
CA LEU A 643 -9.68 -7.01 -23.80
C LEU A 643 -10.99 -6.32 -24.21
N THR A 644 -10.95 -5.03 -24.56
CA THR A 644 -12.10 -4.19 -24.98
C THR A 644 -11.68 -3.30 -26.15
N ASP A 645 -12.65 -2.66 -26.80
CA ASP A 645 -12.39 -1.81 -27.97
C ASP A 645 -11.44 -0.65 -27.64
N ILE A 646 -11.58 -0.06 -26.44
CA ILE A 646 -10.69 0.99 -25.93
C ILE A 646 -9.73 0.47 -24.86
N HIS A 647 -8.49 0.96 -24.89
CA HIS A 647 -7.39 0.57 -24.00
C HIS A 647 -6.57 1.78 -23.56
N VAL A 648 -5.93 1.66 -22.39
CA VAL A 648 -4.98 2.65 -21.87
C VAL A 648 -3.82 1.99 -21.11
N TYR A 649 -2.61 2.49 -21.29
CA TYR A 649 -1.50 2.24 -20.36
C TYR A 649 -1.57 3.19 -19.16
N ALA A 650 -1.46 2.64 -17.96
CA ALA A 650 -1.56 3.43 -16.73
C ALA A 650 -0.56 2.96 -15.68
N GLU A 651 -0.11 3.85 -14.81
CA GLU A 651 0.68 3.49 -13.63
C GLU A 651 -0.20 3.36 -12.38
N ASN A 652 0.32 2.68 -11.34
CA ASN A 652 -0.39 2.53 -10.07
C ASN A 652 -0.24 3.79 -9.23
N THR A 653 -1.32 4.20 -8.58
CA THR A 653 -1.34 5.32 -7.62
C THR A 653 -1.25 4.81 -6.19
N THR A 654 -0.53 5.55 -5.34
CA THR A 654 -0.46 5.27 -3.91
C THR A 654 -1.07 6.43 -3.14
N GLY A 655 -2.09 6.12 -2.34
CA GLY A 655 -2.71 7.03 -1.39
C GLY A 655 -2.56 6.53 0.03
N VAL A 656 -3.35 7.10 0.94
CA VAL A 656 -3.38 6.75 2.36
C VAL A 656 -4.82 6.46 2.78
N ALA A 657 -4.97 5.48 3.67
CA ALA A 657 -6.22 5.15 4.35
C ALA A 657 -5.98 5.12 5.87
N LYS A 658 -7.07 5.21 6.63
CA LYS A 658 -7.05 5.18 8.09
C LYS A 658 -7.57 3.85 8.62
N CYS A 659 -6.78 3.20 9.46
CA CYS A 659 -7.13 2.01 10.22
C CYS A 659 -7.88 2.41 11.50
N VAL A 660 -9.21 2.32 11.48
CA VAL A 660 -10.07 2.71 12.60
C VAL A 660 -10.53 1.48 13.37
N ASN A 661 -10.33 1.46 14.69
CA ASN A 661 -10.79 0.36 15.53
C ASN A 661 -12.33 0.35 15.63
N ALA A 662 -12.95 -0.83 15.72
CA ALA A 662 -14.40 -0.97 15.90
C ALA A 662 -14.95 -0.14 17.09
N ILE A 663 -14.16 0.00 18.16
CA ILE A 663 -14.50 0.81 19.33
C ILE A 663 -14.62 2.29 18.98
N ASP A 664 -13.68 2.81 18.20
CA ASP A 664 -13.71 4.21 17.80
C ASP A 664 -14.93 4.49 16.91
N VAL A 665 -15.31 3.52 16.06
CA VAL A 665 -16.56 3.58 15.26
C VAL A 665 -17.79 3.57 16.17
N ARG A 666 -17.86 2.66 17.15
CA ARG A 666 -18.96 2.57 18.13
C ARG A 666 -19.21 3.92 18.81
N PHE A 667 -18.14 4.59 19.27
CA PHE A 667 -18.27 5.87 19.96
C PHE A 667 -18.43 7.09 19.06
N SER A 668 -17.96 7.02 17.81
CA SER A 668 -18.16 8.11 16.84
C SER A 668 -19.61 8.18 16.36
N GLY A 669 -20.34 7.08 16.47
CA GLY A 669 -21.76 7.00 16.19
C GLY A 669 -22.11 6.76 14.72
N ARG A 670 -23.40 6.54 14.48
CA ARG A 670 -23.98 6.14 13.19
C ARG A 670 -23.63 7.10 12.06
N ASP A 671 -23.95 8.38 12.24
CA ASP A 671 -23.84 9.37 11.16
C ASP A 671 -22.38 9.59 10.73
N HIS A 672 -21.44 9.48 11.68
CA HIS A 672 -20.02 9.53 11.40
C HIS A 672 -19.58 8.34 10.54
N PHE A 673 -20.02 7.11 10.86
CA PHE A 673 -19.68 5.93 10.09
C PHE A 673 -20.14 6.04 8.62
N PHE A 674 -21.42 6.34 8.38
CA PHE A 674 -21.95 6.41 7.01
C PHE A 674 -21.37 7.56 6.19
N LYS A 675 -20.88 8.63 6.84
CA LYS A 675 -20.19 9.74 6.16
C LYS A 675 -18.72 9.46 5.84
N GLN A 676 -18.06 8.59 6.61
CA GLN A 676 -16.60 8.46 6.59
C GLN A 676 -16.09 7.10 6.11
N ALA A 677 -16.86 6.02 6.22
CA ALA A 677 -16.35 4.66 6.02
C ALA A 677 -16.36 4.16 4.57
N PHE A 678 -17.13 4.81 3.70
CA PHE A 678 -17.49 4.28 2.39
C PHE A 678 -16.54 4.73 1.28
N TRP A 679 -16.11 3.76 0.47
CA TRP A 679 -15.27 3.90 -0.71
C TRP A 679 -16.11 3.81 -1.99
N LYS A 680 -15.75 4.58 -3.01
CA LYS A 680 -16.43 4.62 -4.31
C LYS A 680 -15.42 4.79 -5.44
N GLN A 681 -15.69 4.17 -6.59
CA GLN A 681 -14.91 4.40 -7.81
C GLN A 681 -15.32 5.73 -8.46
N GLU A 682 -14.32 6.57 -8.72
CA GLU A 682 -14.41 7.78 -9.53
C GLU A 682 -13.57 7.60 -10.81
N ASN A 683 -14.20 7.88 -11.94
CA ASN A 683 -13.59 7.78 -13.26
C ASN A 683 -13.47 9.18 -13.86
N ASN A 684 -12.26 9.56 -14.25
CA ASN A 684 -11.96 10.78 -14.96
C ASN A 684 -11.08 10.47 -16.18
N GLU A 685 -11.02 11.37 -17.15
CA GLU A 685 -10.27 11.20 -18.41
C GLU A 685 -8.77 10.85 -18.22
N ALA A 686 -8.20 11.18 -17.06
CA ALA A 686 -6.81 10.89 -16.71
C ALA A 686 -6.64 9.80 -15.64
N THR A 687 -7.68 9.40 -14.90
CA THR A 687 -7.51 8.54 -13.73
C THR A 687 -8.73 7.66 -13.46
N ILE A 688 -8.47 6.49 -12.87
CA ILE A 688 -9.51 5.70 -12.19
C ILE A 688 -9.07 5.54 -10.74
N LEU A 689 -9.80 6.15 -9.81
CA LEU A 689 -9.45 6.19 -8.38
C LEU A 689 -10.60 5.65 -7.54
N ILE A 690 -10.26 4.97 -6.45
CA ILE A 690 -11.18 4.57 -5.39
C ILE A 690 -10.99 5.56 -4.25
N GLN A 691 -11.98 6.43 -4.05
CA GLN A 691 -11.93 7.53 -3.09
C GLN A 691 -13.10 7.47 -2.12
N LYS A 692 -13.11 8.42 -1.18
CA LYS A 692 -14.22 8.62 -0.25
C LYS A 692 -15.51 8.92 -0.99
N ASP A 693 -16.59 8.25 -0.60
CA ASP A 693 -17.93 8.58 -1.09
C ASP A 693 -18.38 9.94 -0.53
N LYS A 694 -18.36 10.97 -1.40
CA LYS A 694 -18.89 12.30 -1.11
C LYS A 694 -20.40 12.26 -1.36
N ASN A 695 -21.15 11.72 -0.39
CA ASN A 695 -22.61 11.60 -0.42
C ASN A 695 -23.32 12.88 -0.89
#